data_AF-A0A7V3T6X9-F1
#
_entry.id   AF-A0A7V3T6X9-F1
#
_cell.length_a   1.000
_cell.length_b   1.000
_cell.length_c   1.000
_cell.angle_alpha   90.00
_cell.angle_beta   90.00
_cell.angle_gamma   90.00
#
_symmetry.space_group_name_H-M   'P 1'
#
loop_
_entity.id
_entity.type
_entity.pdbx_description
1 polymer ?
#
loop_
_entity_poly.entity_id
_entity_poly.type
_entity_poly.pdbx_seq_one_letter_code
_entity_poly.pdbx_strand_id
1 'polypeptide(L)'
;MVALLAALGWRHGQDRSGFTARLGVVQAGLVNARSKAQRIMSMPLNMARVLGLLMVTGLSVGRAEHQPTGAMTPQGIVVRPGATALEHLAGRELRRYIYLRTGRLLPIHQGHSLSSRHRGLIVVGRKDWAVWGQVDPALPPLLDTLAPEQYLVRTVTAPSGPVLVVSGGDAVGTLYGAYRVAERLGVRFYLHGDVVPDQRVPLRLGPVDELGRPLFGLRGIQPFHDFPEGPDWWDRDDYLAILSQLPKLRMNFIGLHTYPEDRPHAEPTVWIGLPSDIGPGSTVRFSYPASYNNTLRAQVIQGNWGYRAKKTSAFALGAAQLFEQDDFGPAIMQGLMPQPETPQQCNELFARAAELLRAAFEHAHRLGIKTCVGTETPLVVPRRVRERLQAHGKSPKDPAVVTELYEGIFRRAAQAYPLDYYWFWTPENWTWEGTRSEQIVATTNDLWAAIAAHAKLNPPFRVATCGWVLGPAQDRAMFDALLPKDIALSCINRNVGRTPVDPAFARIQGRSKWAIPWLEDDPALTAPQLWVGRMRRDAADAHAYGCDGLMGIHWRTRIVGPAVSALAQAAWDQSRWRPPAGPGTTELTMAGPVGGRHARFPNHAIADTDEDPLYQSVRYDVSAYRLLAPNGVYTVTLKFCEPHYDQPGKRVFGVKLQDRAVLENLDIFARVGRDRALDFTWTNVVVTNGWLHIQFLPQIEYPSIAALLISNANFVTRINCGGPAWGDFAADWPESSPDTETFPPTADFYLDWARAEFGDAVAERAAAIFQKIDGRLPRPCDWVNGPGGIRPDPRPWGKVSAQYAFVDELAALAPQVQGAGYRERFDWWLNTFRYLRAMAQVNCTWAQLTNVMASVKAETNAVTRRALVREKALPLRRELVQLVTQMYGYLLATVSTPGELGTVANWEQHNFSDLLDAPGQQLADWLGEPLPPQARLGTNYIGTPRLIVPTLRSSYLPGEPLQLKVIVLASQPPARAHLYWRPLGRGRFAPVPLRHVARGVYQVQFPPEATAGEDLEYYLEVRTREGQRLRFPVTAPALNQTVVAQPASG
;
A
#
# COMPACT_ATOMS: atom_id res chain seq x y z
N MET A 1 13.10 25.37 -51.91
CA MET A 1 12.84 26.13 -53.15
C MET A 1 11.37 26.50 -53.13
N VAL A 2 11.09 27.80 -53.06
CA VAL A 2 9.83 28.45 -53.48
C VAL A 2 8.52 27.96 -52.84
N ALA A 3 8.04 28.75 -51.87
CA ALA A 3 6.71 29.40 -51.87
C ALA A 3 6.60 30.27 -50.60
N LEU A 4 6.89 31.57 -50.69
CA LEU A 4 5.92 32.70 -50.67
C LEU A 4 5.22 32.88 -49.30
N LEU A 5 5.51 33.89 -48.46
CA LEU A 5 5.43 35.37 -48.54
C LEU A 5 4.14 35.97 -47.93
N ALA A 6 4.36 36.96 -47.04
CA ALA A 6 3.46 38.04 -46.55
C ALA A 6 2.35 37.65 -45.54
N ALA A 7 2.11 38.35 -44.42
CA ALA A 7 2.23 39.79 -44.08
C ALA A 7 2.70 39.99 -42.61
N LEU A 8 3.76 40.78 -42.28
CA LEU A 8 3.91 42.26 -42.14
C LEU A 8 3.02 42.87 -41.02
N GLY A 9 3.48 43.69 -40.06
CA GLY A 9 4.76 44.37 -39.75
C GLY A 9 4.83 44.73 -38.23
N TRP A 10 5.87 45.30 -37.60
CA TRP A 10 6.75 46.42 -37.99
C TRP A 10 7.99 46.54 -37.04
N ARG A 11 9.19 46.73 -37.64
CA ARG A 11 10.46 47.48 -37.33
C ARG A 11 10.80 47.93 -35.89
N HIS A 12 12.04 48.07 -35.39
CA HIS A 12 13.44 48.34 -35.86
C HIS A 12 14.42 47.73 -34.81
N GLY A 13 15.73 47.48 -34.99
CA GLY A 13 16.72 47.85 -36.00
C GLY A 13 18.09 47.15 -35.75
N GLN A 14 18.92 47.20 -36.81
CA GLN A 14 20.38 47.04 -37.00
C GLN A 14 21.24 46.41 -35.87
N ASP A 15 22.15 45.45 -36.13
CA ASP A 15 23.39 45.71 -36.87
C ASP A 15 24.05 44.45 -37.50
N ARG A 16 24.90 44.67 -38.51
CA ARG A 16 25.58 43.67 -39.36
C ARG A 16 27.05 43.45 -38.97
N SER A 17 27.54 42.21 -39.11
CA SER A 17 28.79 41.83 -39.80
C SER A 17 28.93 40.30 -39.66
N GLY A 18 28.91 39.50 -40.73
CA GLY A 18 30.05 39.21 -41.63
C GLY A 18 30.93 38.12 -40.98
N PHE A 19 31.26 36.96 -41.54
CA PHE A 19 31.37 36.55 -42.93
C PHE A 19 31.55 35.01 -42.96
N THR A 20 30.99 34.35 -44.00
CA THR A 20 31.47 33.13 -44.70
C THR A 20 31.80 31.85 -43.90
N ALA A 21 31.03 30.76 -44.06
CA ALA A 21 31.01 29.81 -45.20
C ALA A 21 32.18 28.81 -45.13
N ARG A 22 32.06 27.51 -45.42
CA ARG A 22 30.98 26.68 -45.97
C ARG A 22 31.49 25.23 -45.90
N LEU A 23 30.54 24.29 -45.82
CA LEU A 23 30.46 22.99 -46.53
C LEU A 23 31.68 22.05 -46.47
N GLY A 24 31.53 20.74 -46.28
CA GLY A 24 30.36 19.87 -46.40
C GLY A 24 30.83 18.45 -46.08
N VAL A 25 29.94 17.59 -45.60
CA VAL A 25 29.19 16.63 -46.45
C VAL A 25 30.07 15.42 -46.79
N VAL A 26 29.69 14.16 -46.63
CA VAL A 26 28.51 13.43 -46.12
C VAL A 26 28.91 11.94 -46.19
N GLN A 27 28.20 11.09 -45.45
CA GLN A 27 28.03 9.63 -45.64
C GLN A 27 29.26 8.74 -45.40
N ALA A 28 29.14 7.47 -45.04
CA ALA A 28 28.13 6.54 -44.51
C ALA A 28 28.72 5.15 -44.81
N GLY A 29 28.35 4.10 -44.07
CA GLY A 29 28.77 2.73 -44.40
C GLY A 29 29.54 2.07 -43.25
N LEU A 30 28.93 1.58 -42.17
CA LEU A 30 28.21 0.29 -42.07
C LEU A 30 29.10 -0.95 -42.31
N VAL A 31 29.12 -1.82 -41.28
CA VAL A 31 29.25 -3.29 -41.32
C VAL A 31 30.61 -3.95 -40.99
N ASN A 32 30.65 -4.44 -39.74
CA ASN A 32 31.01 -5.79 -39.24
C ASN A 32 32.44 -6.36 -39.17
N ALA A 33 32.51 -7.22 -38.13
CA ALA A 33 33.28 -8.45 -37.94
C ALA A 33 34.71 -8.28 -37.40
N ARG A 34 34.93 -8.50 -36.10
CA ARG A 34 35.17 -9.82 -35.44
C ARG A 34 36.25 -10.65 -36.13
N SER A 35 37.40 -10.80 -35.46
CA SER A 35 37.88 -12.05 -34.82
C SER A 35 39.41 -12.04 -34.71
N LYS A 36 39.95 -12.16 -33.48
CA LYS A 36 40.64 -13.33 -32.89
C LYS A 36 42.06 -13.62 -33.41
N ALA A 37 42.98 -13.51 -32.44
CA ALA A 37 43.85 -14.59 -31.92
C ALA A 37 45.34 -14.62 -32.30
N GLN A 38 46.13 -14.51 -31.22
CA GLN A 38 47.25 -15.39 -30.79
C GLN A 38 48.57 -15.40 -31.57
N ARG A 39 49.69 -15.18 -30.82
CA ARG A 39 50.79 -16.13 -30.51
C ARG A 39 51.94 -15.37 -29.79
N ILE A 40 52.38 -15.72 -28.58
CA ILE A 40 53.23 -16.84 -28.07
C ILE A 40 54.75 -16.50 -28.02
N MET A 41 55.36 -16.86 -26.88
CA MET A 41 56.80 -17.05 -26.54
C MET A 41 57.64 -15.78 -26.25
N SER A 42 58.56 -15.71 -25.27
CA SER A 42 59.38 -16.73 -24.57
C SER A 42 60.07 -16.15 -23.31
N MET A 43 60.38 -17.00 -22.32
CA MET A 43 61.29 -16.77 -21.17
C MET A 43 62.78 -16.81 -21.60
N PRO A 44 63.75 -16.48 -20.70
CA PRO A 44 64.40 -17.53 -19.89
C PRO A 44 64.78 -17.19 -18.42
N LEU A 45 65.09 -18.28 -17.69
CA LEU A 45 65.47 -18.47 -16.28
C LEU A 45 66.90 -17.98 -15.89
N ASN A 46 67.16 -17.69 -14.59
CA ASN A 46 68.11 -18.49 -13.79
C ASN A 46 68.03 -18.30 -12.25
N MET A 47 68.35 -19.39 -11.54
CA MET A 47 68.26 -19.70 -10.10
C MET A 47 69.37 -19.11 -9.20
N ALA A 48 69.05 -18.79 -7.92
CA ALA A 48 69.73 -19.32 -6.71
C ALA A 48 69.06 -18.90 -5.37
N ARG A 49 69.07 -19.84 -4.42
CA ARG A 49 68.62 -19.87 -2.99
C ARG A 49 69.45 -18.90 -2.09
N VAL A 50 69.16 -18.47 -0.85
CA VAL A 50 68.22 -18.82 0.25
C VAL A 50 68.32 -17.75 1.39
N LEU A 51 67.24 -17.60 2.18
CA LEU A 51 67.09 -17.05 3.56
C LEU A 51 67.51 -15.61 3.93
N GLY A 52 66.58 -14.90 4.61
CA GLY A 52 66.92 -13.99 5.71
C GLY A 52 66.24 -12.62 5.72
N LEU A 53 65.05 -12.56 6.33
CA LEU A 53 64.55 -11.45 7.16
C LEU A 53 64.80 -10.00 6.68
N LEU A 54 63.78 -9.33 6.14
CA LEU A 54 63.74 -7.85 6.11
C LEU A 54 62.31 -7.32 6.05
N MET A 55 61.93 -6.61 7.12
CA MET A 55 60.92 -5.56 7.08
C MET A 55 61.32 -4.56 6.00
N VAL A 56 60.50 -4.38 4.97
CA VAL A 56 60.53 -3.17 4.14
C VAL A 56 59.09 -2.80 3.78
N THR A 57 58.71 -1.63 4.28
CA THR A 57 57.70 -0.70 3.79
C THR A 57 57.44 -0.80 2.28
N GLY A 58 56.30 -1.37 1.90
CA GLY A 58 55.76 -1.32 0.55
C GLY A 58 54.78 -0.17 0.39
N LEU A 59 55.21 0.85 -0.35
CA LEU A 59 54.39 1.95 -0.87
C LEU A 59 53.14 1.39 -1.57
N SER A 60 51.97 1.62 -0.97
CA SER A 60 50.72 1.59 -1.71
C SER A 60 50.63 2.91 -2.49
N VAL A 61 50.58 2.80 -3.82
CA VAL A 61 50.17 3.89 -4.70
C VAL A 61 48.71 4.18 -4.38
N GLY A 62 48.50 5.10 -3.44
CA GLY A 62 47.20 5.64 -3.12
C GLY A 62 46.64 6.32 -4.37
N ARG A 63 45.54 5.80 -4.90
CA ARG A 63 44.61 6.64 -5.66
C ARG A 63 44.22 7.76 -4.71
N ALA A 64 44.71 8.96 -4.97
CA ALA A 64 44.20 10.16 -4.34
C ALA A 64 42.72 10.27 -4.71
N GLU A 65 41.84 9.84 -3.80
CA GLU A 65 40.44 10.20 -3.86
C GLU A 65 40.36 11.72 -3.90
N HIS A 66 39.76 12.24 -4.96
CA HIS A 66 39.43 13.64 -5.11
C HIS A 66 38.62 14.05 -3.87
N GLN A 67 39.21 14.84 -2.96
CA GLN A 67 38.50 15.36 -1.80
C GLN A 67 37.41 16.32 -2.30
N PRO A 68 36.11 16.06 -2.06
CA PRO A 68 35.11 17.08 -2.29
C PRO A 68 35.36 18.22 -1.30
N THR A 69 35.81 19.36 -1.82
CA THR A 69 35.87 20.64 -1.12
C THR A 69 34.48 20.94 -0.55
N GLY A 70 34.33 21.06 0.78
CA GLY A 70 33.08 21.47 1.43
C GLY A 70 32.36 20.42 2.32
N ALA A 71 32.91 19.22 2.51
CA ALA A 71 32.35 18.26 3.48
C ALA A 71 32.71 18.61 4.93
N MET A 72 31.80 18.38 5.88
CA MET A 72 31.98 18.70 7.29
C MET A 72 31.94 17.47 8.21
N THR A 73 32.70 17.52 9.30
CA THR A 73 32.63 16.54 10.40
C THR A 73 31.96 17.19 11.60
N PRO A 74 30.69 16.85 11.91
CA PRO A 74 29.98 17.49 13.01
C PRO A 74 30.56 17.08 14.38
N GLN A 75 30.68 18.04 15.29
CA GLN A 75 31.14 17.83 16.67
C GLN A 75 29.98 17.84 17.69
N GLY A 76 28.81 18.35 17.30
CA GLY A 76 27.64 18.43 18.17
C GLY A 76 26.39 18.89 17.42
N ILE A 77 25.24 18.66 18.05
CA ILE A 77 23.93 19.11 17.58
C ILE A 77 23.46 20.22 18.52
N VAL A 78 23.08 21.37 17.97
CA VAL A 78 22.51 22.49 18.73
C VAL A 78 21.02 22.56 18.43
N VAL A 79 20.21 22.48 19.47
CA VAL A 79 18.75 22.68 19.38
C VAL A 79 18.41 24.04 19.98
N ARG A 80 17.43 24.73 19.39
CA ARG A 80 16.93 26.03 19.85
C ARG A 80 16.60 26.04 21.35
N PRO A 81 17.00 27.08 22.11
CA PRO A 81 16.51 27.28 23.48
C PRO A 81 14.99 27.49 23.53
N GLY A 82 14.31 26.83 24.46
CA GLY A 82 12.85 26.84 24.51
C GLY A 82 12.20 26.15 23.30
N ALA A 83 12.93 25.22 22.65
CA ALA A 83 12.44 24.39 21.57
C ALA A 83 11.15 23.66 21.97
N THR A 84 10.27 23.50 20.98
CA THR A 84 9.10 22.62 21.11
C THR A 84 9.52 21.16 21.28
N ALA A 85 8.60 20.31 21.75
CA ALA A 85 8.85 18.87 21.87
C ALA A 85 9.31 18.23 20.55
N LEU A 86 8.78 18.69 19.40
CA LEU A 86 9.16 18.20 18.08
C LEU A 86 10.56 18.65 17.63
N GLU A 87 10.98 19.88 17.96
CA GLU A 87 12.36 20.34 17.69
C GLU A 87 13.39 19.55 18.52
N HIS A 88 13.07 19.27 19.78
CA HIS A 88 13.88 18.40 20.62
C HIS A 88 13.92 16.95 20.10
N LEU A 89 12.79 16.43 19.64
CA LEU A 89 12.73 15.12 18.99
C LEU A 89 13.60 15.09 17.71
N ALA A 90 13.54 16.14 16.89
CA ALA A 90 14.37 16.27 15.69
C ALA A 90 15.88 16.19 16.01
N GLY A 91 16.33 16.87 17.06
CA GLY A 91 17.72 16.78 17.53
C GLY A 91 18.11 15.39 18.02
N ARG A 92 17.22 14.69 18.73
CA ARG A 92 17.47 13.32 19.23
C ARG A 92 17.46 12.28 18.11
N GLU A 93 16.55 12.39 17.14
CA GLU A 93 16.50 11.51 15.97
C GLU A 93 17.75 11.70 15.09
N LEU A 94 18.21 12.95 14.87
CA LEU A 94 19.50 13.20 14.21
C LEU A 94 20.66 12.50 14.94
N ARG A 95 20.75 12.65 16.26
CA ARG A 95 21.77 11.96 17.08
C ARG A 95 21.69 10.45 16.91
N ARG A 96 20.48 9.88 16.97
CA ARG A 96 20.22 8.44 16.79
C ARG A 96 20.76 7.94 15.46
N TYR A 97 20.35 8.53 14.33
CA TYR A 97 20.76 8.01 13.03
C TYR A 97 22.24 8.26 12.74
N ILE A 98 22.82 9.38 13.21
CA ILE A 98 24.27 9.58 13.14
C ILE A 98 25.00 8.49 13.93
N TYR A 99 24.54 8.16 15.16
CA TYR A 99 25.14 7.09 15.95
C TYR A 99 25.02 5.73 15.26
N LEU A 100 23.84 5.36 14.77
CA LEU A 100 23.62 4.11 14.06
C LEU A 100 24.48 4.00 12.80
N ARG A 101 24.65 5.11 12.07
CA ARG A 101 25.36 5.12 10.79
C ARG A 101 26.87 5.29 10.92
N THR A 102 27.37 5.88 11.99
CA THR A 102 28.79 6.22 12.13
C THR A 102 29.47 5.61 13.36
N GLY A 103 28.68 5.12 14.31
CA GLY A 103 29.15 4.71 15.63
C GLY A 103 29.53 5.86 16.57
N ARG A 104 29.37 7.12 16.14
CA ARG A 104 29.68 8.30 16.95
C ARG A 104 28.42 8.89 17.55
N LEU A 105 28.35 8.92 18.87
CA LEU A 105 27.27 9.57 19.60
C LEU A 105 27.62 11.05 19.80
N LEU A 106 26.91 11.94 19.11
CA LEU A 106 27.13 13.38 19.24
C LEU A 106 26.45 13.95 20.49
N PRO A 107 27.07 14.92 21.19
CA PRO A 107 26.40 15.68 22.23
C PRO A 107 25.29 16.56 21.64
N ILE A 108 24.20 16.74 22.41
CA ILE A 108 23.15 17.71 22.10
C ILE A 108 23.31 18.88 23.08
N HIS A 109 23.43 20.08 22.54
CA HIS A 109 23.56 21.33 23.30
C HIS A 109 22.27 22.14 23.19
N GLN A 110 21.86 22.75 24.31
CA GLN A 110 20.86 23.80 24.37
C GLN A 110 21.63 25.13 24.47
N GLY A 111 21.51 26.04 23.51
CA GLY A 111 22.40 27.21 23.47
C GLY A 111 21.76 28.48 22.94
N HIS A 112 21.89 29.57 23.70
CA HIS A 112 21.46 30.94 23.32
C HIS A 112 22.42 31.62 22.33
N SER A 113 23.64 31.11 22.19
CA SER A 113 24.68 31.62 21.27
C SER A 113 25.51 30.44 20.75
N LEU A 114 25.75 30.40 19.44
CA LEU A 114 26.69 29.47 18.82
C LEU A 114 28.10 29.88 19.26
N SER A 115 28.64 29.25 20.31
CA SER A 115 29.96 29.62 20.81
C SER A 115 31.03 29.40 19.73
N SER A 116 31.97 30.33 19.59
CA SER A 116 33.11 30.23 18.66
C SER A 116 34.06 29.07 18.97
N ARG A 117 33.84 28.35 20.08
CA ARG A 117 34.65 27.20 20.51
C ARG A 117 34.26 25.89 19.85
N HIS A 118 33.06 25.77 19.30
CA HIS A 118 32.61 24.54 18.61
C HIS A 118 32.69 24.73 17.10
N ARG A 119 33.41 23.83 16.42
CA ARG A 119 33.52 23.80 14.95
C ARG A 119 32.70 22.65 14.38
N GLY A 120 32.09 22.83 13.22
CA GLY A 120 31.30 21.76 12.59
C GLY A 120 30.03 21.44 13.38
N LEU A 121 29.00 22.28 13.28
CA LEU A 121 27.76 22.11 14.05
C LEU A 121 26.58 21.71 13.16
N ILE A 122 25.67 20.90 13.70
CA ILE A 122 24.32 20.75 13.15
C ILE A 122 23.39 21.63 13.98
N VAL A 123 22.76 22.63 13.37
CA VAL A 123 21.90 23.59 14.07
C VAL A 123 20.45 23.34 13.64
N VAL A 124 19.61 23.05 14.63
CA VAL A 124 18.24 22.56 14.45
C VAL A 124 17.26 23.53 15.09
N GLY A 125 16.30 24.04 14.33
CA GLY A 125 15.21 24.86 14.87
C GLY A 125 14.33 25.51 13.80
N ARG A 126 13.22 26.11 14.23
CA ARG A 126 12.29 26.80 13.31
C ARG A 126 12.88 28.06 12.66
N LYS A 127 12.28 28.48 11.55
CA LYS A 127 12.66 29.66 10.76
C LYS A 127 12.76 30.98 11.54
N ASP A 128 11.98 31.13 12.61
CA ASP A 128 11.89 32.36 13.42
C ASP A 128 13.01 32.49 14.47
N TRP A 129 13.97 31.57 14.51
CA TRP A 129 15.07 31.65 15.47
C TRP A 129 16.08 32.72 15.06
N ALA A 130 16.21 33.79 15.84
CA ALA A 130 17.11 34.91 15.57
C ALA A 130 18.59 34.53 15.37
N VAL A 131 19.02 33.33 15.78
CA VAL A 131 20.39 32.84 15.56
C VAL A 131 20.75 32.72 14.08
N TRP A 132 19.77 32.57 13.18
CA TRP A 132 20.05 32.33 11.76
C TRP A 132 20.86 33.45 11.12
N GLY A 133 20.61 34.72 11.49
CA GLY A 133 21.40 35.85 11.01
C GLY A 133 22.85 35.83 11.49
N GLN A 134 23.14 35.18 12.63
CA GLN A 134 24.50 34.98 13.14
C GLN A 134 25.20 33.79 12.47
N VAL A 135 24.44 32.77 12.05
CA VAL A 135 24.95 31.62 11.29
C VAL A 135 25.39 32.08 9.90
N ASP A 136 24.49 32.74 9.18
CA ASP A 136 24.71 33.29 7.86
C ASP A 136 23.64 34.38 7.60
N PRO A 137 24.02 35.66 7.37
CA PRO A 137 23.09 36.74 7.10
C PRO A 137 22.14 36.51 5.92
N ALA A 138 22.46 35.58 5.00
CA ALA A 138 21.59 35.22 3.88
C ALA A 138 20.48 34.21 4.25
N LEU A 139 20.52 33.58 5.43
CA LEU A 139 19.52 32.60 5.85
C LEU A 139 18.15 33.19 6.20
N PRO A 140 18.02 34.25 7.02
CA PRO A 140 16.71 34.80 7.38
C PRO A 140 15.76 35.04 6.19
N PRO A 141 16.16 35.76 5.11
CA PRO A 141 15.25 35.99 3.99
C PRO A 141 14.86 34.71 3.25
N LEU A 142 15.72 33.67 3.24
CA LEU A 142 15.38 32.37 2.67
C LEU A 142 14.39 31.60 3.56
N LEU A 143 14.63 31.58 4.86
CA LEU A 143 13.83 30.88 5.85
C LEU A 143 12.43 31.49 6.00
N ASP A 144 12.31 32.81 5.84
CA ASP A 144 11.02 33.50 5.85
C ASP A 144 10.05 32.98 4.77
N THR A 145 10.59 32.44 3.66
CA THR A 145 9.79 31.84 2.57
C THR A 145 9.22 30.45 2.88
N LEU A 146 9.61 29.82 4.00
CA LEU A 146 9.13 28.50 4.38
C LEU A 146 7.70 28.60 4.93
N ALA A 147 6.77 27.88 4.31
CA ALA A 147 5.45 27.64 4.87
C ALA A 147 5.48 26.55 5.96
N PRO A 148 4.40 26.35 6.74
CA PRO A 148 4.26 25.19 7.63
C PRO A 148 4.65 23.87 6.94
N GLU A 149 5.26 22.96 7.70
CA GLU A 149 5.79 21.65 7.26
C GLU A 149 6.92 21.68 6.20
N GLN A 150 7.23 22.82 5.60
CA GLN A 150 8.39 22.96 4.70
C GLN A 150 9.69 23.01 5.50
N TYR A 151 10.80 22.65 4.86
CA TYR A 151 12.11 22.66 5.51
C TYR A 151 13.24 23.07 4.58
N LEU A 152 14.32 23.57 5.19
CA LEU A 152 15.61 23.80 4.58
C LEU A 152 16.66 22.91 5.27
N VAL A 153 17.38 22.12 4.48
CA VAL A 153 18.60 21.42 4.89
C VAL A 153 19.75 21.99 4.06
N ARG A 154 20.61 22.80 4.68
CA ARG A 154 21.67 23.52 3.96
C ARG A 154 22.99 23.54 4.72
N THR A 155 24.10 23.32 4.02
CA THR A 155 25.44 23.58 4.54
C THR A 155 25.83 25.03 4.25
N VAL A 156 26.23 25.77 5.28
CA VAL A 156 26.73 27.14 5.19
C VAL A 156 28.09 27.25 5.86
N THR A 157 28.84 28.30 5.53
CA THR A 157 30.14 28.59 6.17
C THR A 157 29.97 29.75 7.14
N ALA A 158 29.88 29.44 8.43
CA ALA A 158 29.85 30.45 9.49
C ALA A 158 31.29 30.85 9.89
N PRO A 159 31.49 31.97 10.60
CA PRO A 159 32.81 32.34 11.15
C PRO A 159 33.45 31.27 12.04
N SER A 160 32.63 30.43 12.70
CA SER A 160 33.05 29.29 13.52
C SER A 160 33.36 28.01 12.74
N GLY A 161 33.15 28.01 11.42
CA GLY A 161 33.35 26.86 10.53
C GLY A 161 32.06 26.41 9.82
N PRO A 162 32.07 25.25 9.14
CA PRO A 162 30.90 24.77 8.42
C PRO A 162 29.77 24.41 9.39
N VAL A 163 28.54 24.76 9.01
CA VAL A 163 27.31 24.49 9.76
C VAL A 163 26.31 23.80 8.85
N LEU A 164 25.70 22.72 9.32
CA LEU A 164 24.51 22.13 8.70
C LEU A 164 23.28 22.74 9.37
N VAL A 165 22.56 23.57 8.62
CA VAL A 165 21.28 24.14 9.00
C VAL A 165 20.19 23.11 8.72
N VAL A 166 19.38 22.79 9.73
CA VAL A 166 18.15 22.02 9.61
C VAL A 166 17.04 22.89 10.18
N SER A 167 16.27 23.54 9.31
CA SER A 167 15.24 24.47 9.74
C SER A 167 13.90 24.21 9.06
N GLY A 168 12.82 24.26 9.83
CA GLY A 168 11.45 24.15 9.34
C GLY A 168 10.70 25.48 9.36
N GLY A 169 9.70 25.61 8.49
CA GLY A 169 8.71 26.69 8.61
C GLY A 169 7.91 26.62 9.92
N ASP A 170 7.80 25.42 10.50
CA ASP A 170 7.30 25.12 11.83
C ASP A 170 8.07 23.94 12.48
N ALA A 171 7.58 23.44 13.61
CA ALA A 171 8.22 22.36 14.34
C ALA A 171 8.13 21.00 13.61
N VAL A 172 7.03 20.75 12.89
CA VAL A 172 6.83 19.53 12.08
C VAL A 172 7.81 19.51 10.91
N GLY A 173 7.93 20.63 10.18
CA GLY A 173 8.92 20.79 9.10
C GLY A 173 10.35 20.63 9.61
N THR A 174 10.65 21.10 10.82
CA THR A 174 11.97 20.89 11.43
C THR A 174 12.27 19.41 11.66
N LEU A 175 11.28 18.65 12.13
CA LEU A 175 11.37 17.19 12.28
C LEU A 175 11.53 16.48 10.92
N TYR A 176 10.81 16.91 9.89
CA TYR A 176 10.97 16.38 8.52
C TYR A 176 12.37 16.62 7.96
N GLY A 177 12.95 17.81 8.21
CA GLY A 177 14.34 18.11 7.85
C GLY A 177 15.34 17.18 8.53
N ALA A 178 15.12 16.83 9.80
CA ALA A 178 15.95 15.86 10.53
C ALA A 178 15.91 14.46 9.90
N TYR A 179 14.72 13.97 9.55
CA TYR A 179 14.59 12.68 8.84
C TYR A 179 15.17 12.72 7.43
N ARG A 180 15.12 13.86 6.75
CA ARG A 180 15.79 14.03 5.45
C ARG A 180 17.32 13.89 5.54
N VAL A 181 17.92 14.36 6.63
CA VAL A 181 19.36 14.12 6.90
C VAL A 181 19.62 12.63 7.15
N ALA A 182 18.74 11.94 7.87
CA ALA A 182 18.86 10.49 8.07
C ALA A 182 18.80 9.70 6.74
N GLU A 183 17.92 10.08 5.81
CA GLU A 183 17.87 9.50 4.47
C GLU A 183 19.17 9.70 3.69
N ARG A 184 19.83 10.86 3.83
CA ARG A 184 21.15 11.13 3.24
C ARG A 184 22.27 10.26 3.83
N LEU A 185 22.09 9.74 5.04
CA LEU A 185 22.98 8.75 5.64
C LEU A 185 22.66 7.32 5.18
N GLY A 186 21.67 7.13 4.31
CA GLY A 186 21.26 5.84 3.75
C GLY A 186 20.13 5.14 4.50
N VAL A 187 19.56 5.75 5.54
CA VAL A 187 18.42 5.17 6.28
C VAL A 187 17.15 5.28 5.45
N ARG A 188 16.30 4.25 5.46
CA ARG A 188 14.95 4.29 4.85
C ARG A 188 13.90 3.99 5.90
N PHE A 189 12.69 4.51 5.68
CA PHE A 189 11.58 4.43 6.62
C PHE A 189 10.37 3.78 5.96
N TYR A 190 9.64 2.98 6.74
CA TYR A 190 8.43 2.28 6.32
C TYR A 190 7.49 2.12 7.52
N LEU A 191 6.23 1.71 7.28
CA LEU A 191 5.26 1.48 8.35
C LEU A 191 5.72 0.42 9.37
N HIS A 192 6.49 -0.57 8.93
CA HIS A 192 7.00 -1.66 9.78
C HIS A 192 8.30 -1.31 10.54
N GLY A 193 8.91 -0.15 10.29
CA GLY A 193 10.13 0.26 10.98
C GLY A 193 11.19 0.92 10.10
N ASP A 194 12.36 1.15 10.70
CA ASP A 194 13.51 1.77 10.06
C ASP A 194 14.41 0.69 9.41
N VAL A 195 14.88 0.94 8.18
CA VAL A 195 15.92 0.15 7.54
C VAL A 195 17.24 0.91 7.61
N VAL A 196 18.15 0.37 8.42
CA VAL A 196 19.47 0.92 8.65
C VAL A 196 20.50 0.05 7.92
N PRO A 197 21.28 0.61 6.99
CA PRO A 197 22.40 -0.07 6.35
C PRO A 197 23.39 -0.67 7.36
N ASP A 198 23.76 -1.94 7.18
CA ASP A 198 24.68 -2.65 8.09
C ASP A 198 26.06 -1.99 8.14
N GLN A 199 26.55 -1.49 6.99
CA GLN A 199 27.87 -0.91 6.86
C GLN A 199 27.90 0.50 7.43
N ARG A 200 28.67 0.74 8.50
CA ARG A 200 28.90 2.10 9.02
C ARG A 200 29.70 2.95 8.03
N VAL A 201 29.39 4.25 7.98
CA VAL A 201 30.09 5.26 7.20
C VAL A 201 30.91 6.18 8.10
N PRO A 202 31.98 6.81 7.57
CA PRO A 202 32.69 7.86 8.31
C PRO A 202 31.74 9.00 8.71
N LEU A 203 32.01 9.65 9.85
CA LEU A 203 31.28 10.84 10.28
C LEU A 203 31.70 12.05 9.41
N ARG A 204 31.15 12.11 8.21
CA ARG A 204 31.41 13.14 7.22
C ARG A 204 30.11 13.42 6.46
N LEU A 205 29.61 14.63 6.60
CA LEU A 205 28.42 15.11 5.90
C LEU A 205 28.88 15.92 4.68
N GLY A 206 28.48 15.51 3.49
CA GLY A 206 28.73 16.28 2.26
C GLY A 206 27.95 17.60 2.26
N PRO A 207 28.35 18.57 1.42
CA PRO A 207 27.59 19.80 1.26
C PRO A 207 26.18 19.48 0.75
N VAL A 208 25.19 20.20 1.26
CA VAL A 208 23.78 20.06 0.88
C VAL A 208 23.15 21.43 0.73
N ASP A 209 22.27 21.57 -0.24
CA ASP A 209 21.35 22.68 -0.37
C ASP A 209 20.01 22.13 -0.85
N GLU A 210 19.10 21.87 0.08
CA GLU A 210 17.80 21.30 -0.24
C GLU A 210 16.68 22.04 0.48
N LEU A 211 15.69 22.46 -0.33
CA LEU A 211 14.44 23.05 0.12
C LEU A 211 13.31 22.03 -0.11
N GLY A 212 12.77 21.47 0.97
CA GLY A 212 11.66 20.54 0.93
C GLY A 212 10.32 21.27 0.92
N ARG A 213 9.54 21.09 -0.15
CA ARG A 213 8.16 21.59 -0.27
C ARG A 213 7.24 20.43 -0.65
N PRO A 214 6.22 20.10 0.16
CA PRO A 214 5.29 19.04 -0.21
C PRO A 214 4.42 19.51 -1.38
N LEU A 215 4.05 18.58 -2.26
CA LEU A 215 3.09 18.81 -3.34
C LEU A 215 1.63 18.70 -2.85
N PHE A 216 1.43 17.99 -1.74
CA PHE A 216 0.12 17.78 -1.10
C PHE A 216 0.18 18.27 0.35
N GLY A 217 -0.80 19.06 0.77
CA GLY A 217 -0.93 19.55 2.14
C GLY A 217 -1.27 18.44 3.14
N LEU A 218 -2.07 17.45 2.73
CA LEU A 218 -2.33 16.24 3.52
C LEU A 218 -1.69 15.02 2.85
N ARG A 219 -0.97 14.23 3.65
CA ARG A 219 -0.19 13.08 3.20
C ARG A 219 -0.32 11.99 4.24
N GLY A 220 -0.77 10.79 3.90
CA GLY A 220 -1.08 9.84 4.95
C GLY A 220 -1.38 8.42 4.53
N ILE A 221 -1.96 7.71 5.49
CA ILE A 221 -2.42 6.33 5.31
C ILE A 221 -3.89 6.21 5.72
N GLN A 222 -4.54 5.22 5.14
CA GLN A 222 -5.85 4.75 5.55
C GLN A 222 -5.74 3.24 5.84
N PRO A 223 -5.34 2.84 7.06
CA PRO A 223 -5.45 1.44 7.44
C PRO A 223 -6.94 1.06 7.52
N PHE A 224 -7.32 -0.06 6.91
CA PHE A 224 -8.71 -0.44 6.73
C PHE A 224 -9.14 -1.58 7.65
N HIS A 225 -10.15 -1.35 8.49
CA HIS A 225 -10.71 -2.36 9.40
C HIS A 225 -11.68 -3.30 8.66
N ASP A 226 -11.49 -4.61 8.84
CA ASP A 226 -12.31 -5.72 8.30
C ASP A 226 -11.62 -7.10 8.47
N PHE A 227 -10.29 -7.17 8.31
CA PHE A 227 -9.49 -8.41 8.20
C PHE A 227 -8.35 -8.51 9.23
N PRO A 228 -7.96 -9.74 9.65
CA PRO A 228 -6.89 -9.95 10.64
C PRO A 228 -5.49 -9.54 10.15
N GLU A 229 -5.26 -9.42 8.84
CA GLU A 229 -4.04 -8.87 8.24
C GLU A 229 -3.87 -7.37 8.48
N GLY A 230 -4.97 -6.69 8.80
CA GLY A 230 -5.07 -5.25 8.93
C GLY A 230 -5.09 -4.74 10.38
N PRO A 231 -5.59 -3.52 10.59
CA PRO A 231 -5.67 -2.86 11.89
C PRO A 231 -6.63 -3.52 12.90
N ASP A 232 -7.46 -4.50 12.50
CA ASP A 232 -8.33 -5.24 13.42
C ASP A 232 -7.55 -5.94 14.54
N TRP A 233 -6.28 -6.29 14.29
CA TRP A 233 -5.40 -6.92 15.29
C TRP A 233 -4.34 -5.96 15.84
N TRP A 234 -4.47 -4.66 15.60
CA TRP A 234 -3.55 -3.67 16.17
C TRP A 234 -3.94 -3.34 17.62
N ASP A 235 -2.96 -3.45 18.50
CA ASP A 235 -3.06 -2.96 19.87
C ASP A 235 -2.51 -1.52 19.98
N ARG A 236 -2.57 -0.97 21.20
CA ARG A 236 -2.07 0.39 21.49
C ARG A 236 -0.65 0.60 20.95
N ASP A 237 0.26 -0.33 21.21
CA ASP A 237 1.66 -0.17 20.79
C ASP A 237 1.87 -0.30 19.28
N ASP A 238 0.99 -1.03 18.57
CA ASP A 238 1.01 -1.09 17.10
C ASP A 238 0.62 0.26 16.51
N TYR A 239 -0.48 0.87 17.00
CA TYR A 239 -0.86 2.23 16.63
C TYR A 239 0.27 3.23 16.90
N LEU A 240 0.86 3.21 18.09
CA LEU A 240 1.94 4.14 18.45
C LEU A 240 3.19 3.92 17.59
N ALA A 241 3.54 2.69 17.28
CA ALA A 241 4.67 2.37 16.41
C ALA A 241 4.46 2.89 14.98
N ILE A 242 3.28 2.66 14.41
CA ILE A 242 2.93 3.05 13.03
C ILE A 242 2.81 4.57 12.92
N LEU A 243 2.15 5.22 13.88
CA LEU A 243 2.04 6.69 13.93
C LEU A 243 3.41 7.36 14.09
N SER A 244 4.34 6.75 14.85
CA SER A 244 5.73 7.23 14.95
C SER A 244 6.51 7.13 13.63
N GLN A 245 6.06 6.31 12.67
CA GLN A 245 6.69 6.19 11.34
C GLN A 245 6.18 7.24 10.34
N LEU A 246 4.95 7.75 10.50
CA LEU A 246 4.38 8.71 9.53
C LEU A 246 5.25 9.96 9.36
N PRO A 247 5.74 10.63 10.42
CA PRO A 247 6.61 11.79 10.25
C PRO A 247 7.95 11.46 9.59
N LYS A 248 8.44 10.21 9.74
CA LYS A 248 9.66 9.73 9.07
C LYS A 248 9.46 9.58 7.56
N LEU A 249 8.27 9.15 7.17
CA LEU A 249 7.77 9.17 5.79
C LEU A 249 7.32 10.58 5.34
N ARG A 250 7.43 11.59 6.22
CA ARG A 250 6.94 12.96 6.02
C ARG A 250 5.44 13.02 5.68
N MET A 251 4.68 12.13 6.30
CA MET A 251 3.22 12.07 6.31
C MET A 251 2.66 12.72 7.59
N ASN A 252 1.44 13.25 7.50
CA ASN A 252 0.74 14.01 8.54
C ASN A 252 -0.76 13.66 8.63
N PHE A 253 -1.21 12.49 8.16
CA PHE A 253 -2.63 12.12 8.21
C PHE A 253 -2.83 10.61 8.44
N ILE A 254 -3.83 10.26 9.26
CA ILE A 254 -4.40 8.92 9.39
C ILE A 254 -5.93 9.00 9.34
N GLY A 255 -6.56 8.15 8.51
CA GLY A 255 -8.01 8.03 8.43
C GLY A 255 -8.49 6.61 8.62
N LEU A 256 -9.57 6.41 9.39
CA LEU A 256 -10.20 5.12 9.65
C LEU A 256 -11.62 5.08 9.07
N HIS A 257 -11.91 4.03 8.32
CA HIS A 257 -13.27 3.66 7.93
C HIS A 257 -13.95 2.89 9.07
N THR A 258 -15.28 2.91 9.13
CA THR A 258 -16.07 2.12 10.10
C THR A 258 -17.32 1.56 9.45
N TYR A 259 -17.50 0.24 9.51
CA TYR A 259 -18.78 -0.41 9.19
C TYR A 259 -19.75 -0.36 10.40
N PRO A 260 -20.93 0.28 10.27
CA PRO A 260 -21.91 0.37 11.36
C PRO A 260 -22.61 -0.95 11.73
N GLU A 261 -23.10 -1.71 10.75
CA GLU A 261 -23.72 -3.06 10.82
C GLU A 261 -23.87 -3.58 9.36
N ASP A 262 -24.22 -4.86 9.15
CA ASP A 262 -24.58 -5.48 7.86
C ASP A 262 -23.46 -5.71 6.80
N ARG A 263 -22.18 -5.41 7.10
CA ARG A 263 -21.04 -5.69 6.19
C ARG A 263 -19.74 -6.12 6.89
N PRO A 264 -19.60 -7.38 7.36
CA PRO A 264 -20.65 -8.33 7.68
C PRO A 264 -21.20 -8.06 9.10
N HIS A 265 -20.60 -7.12 9.85
CA HIS A 265 -20.94 -6.81 11.23
C HIS A 265 -20.47 -5.42 11.65
N ALA A 266 -21.04 -4.89 12.72
CA ALA A 266 -20.65 -3.64 13.36
C ALA A 266 -19.21 -3.64 13.89
N GLU A 267 -18.50 -2.52 13.68
CA GLU A 267 -17.17 -2.22 14.21
C GLU A 267 -17.22 -1.22 15.36
N PRO A 268 -16.34 -1.35 16.38
CA PRO A 268 -16.38 -0.50 17.58
C PRO A 268 -15.69 0.88 17.40
N THR A 269 -15.18 1.23 16.22
CA THR A 269 -14.45 2.48 15.94
C THR A 269 -15.31 3.73 16.16
N VAL A 270 -16.55 3.71 15.64
CA VAL A 270 -17.53 4.80 15.76
C VAL A 270 -18.79 4.25 16.41
N TRP A 271 -19.17 4.85 17.54
CA TRP A 271 -20.41 4.51 18.24
C TRP A 271 -21.60 5.26 17.65
N ILE A 272 -22.76 4.60 17.60
CA ILE A 272 -24.03 5.16 17.06
C ILE A 272 -25.11 5.08 18.12
N GLY A 273 -25.70 6.21 18.48
CA GLY A 273 -26.79 6.25 19.45
C GLY A 273 -27.27 7.66 19.72
N LEU A 274 -28.20 7.80 20.67
CA LEU A 274 -28.79 9.09 21.01
C LEU A 274 -27.88 9.88 21.96
N PRO A 275 -27.90 11.23 21.96
CA PRO A 275 -27.16 12.03 22.93
C PRO A 275 -27.40 11.63 24.40
N SER A 276 -28.61 11.15 24.74
CA SER A 276 -28.98 10.68 26.08
C SER A 276 -28.26 9.39 26.52
N ASP A 277 -27.71 8.64 25.55
CA ASP A 277 -27.03 7.37 25.79
C ASP A 277 -25.53 7.54 26.05
N ILE A 278 -25.00 8.77 26.00
CA ILE A 278 -23.58 9.05 26.28
C ILE A 278 -23.31 8.97 27.79
N GLY A 279 -22.23 8.27 28.16
CA GLY A 279 -21.71 8.18 29.52
C GLY A 279 -20.56 9.17 29.77
N PRO A 280 -20.03 9.25 30.99
CA PRO A 280 -18.84 10.05 31.28
C PRO A 280 -17.58 9.49 30.60
N GLY A 281 -16.66 10.38 30.18
CA GLY A 281 -15.36 10.00 29.61
C GLY A 281 -15.50 9.15 28.33
N SER A 282 -14.94 7.95 28.35
CA SER A 282 -15.05 6.97 27.26
C SER A 282 -16.28 6.07 27.31
N THR A 283 -17.15 6.19 28.31
CA THR A 283 -18.25 5.24 28.50
C THR A 283 -19.53 5.62 27.74
N VAL A 284 -20.39 4.64 27.51
CA VAL A 284 -21.75 4.80 26.99
C VAL A 284 -22.73 4.05 27.88
N ARG A 285 -23.97 4.55 27.98
CA ARG A 285 -25.06 3.95 28.76
C ARG A 285 -25.81 2.88 27.95
N PHE A 286 -25.83 3.02 26.63
CA PHE A 286 -26.44 2.08 25.71
C PHE A 286 -25.58 1.90 24.46
N SER A 287 -25.51 0.67 23.98
CA SER A 287 -24.79 0.30 22.76
C SER A 287 -25.31 -1.05 22.22
N TYR A 288 -24.59 -1.59 21.24
CA TYR A 288 -24.94 -2.78 20.48
C TYR A 288 -23.69 -3.67 20.32
N PRO A 289 -23.87 -4.97 20.00
CA PRO A 289 -22.73 -5.84 19.73
C PRO A 289 -21.90 -5.28 18.57
N ALA A 290 -20.59 -5.24 18.76
CA ALA A 290 -19.61 -4.87 17.75
C ALA A 290 -18.38 -5.77 17.90
N SER A 291 -17.57 -5.87 16.85
CA SER A 291 -16.39 -6.75 16.87
C SER A 291 -15.42 -6.34 15.76
N TYR A 292 -14.14 -6.22 16.10
CA TYR A 292 -13.07 -6.40 15.12
C TYR A 292 -12.86 -7.90 14.84
N ASN A 293 -12.13 -8.22 13.78
CA ASN A 293 -11.84 -9.60 13.39
C ASN A 293 -11.11 -10.35 14.50
N ASN A 294 -11.49 -11.61 14.72
CA ASN A 294 -10.88 -12.51 15.69
C ASN A 294 -11.07 -13.97 15.25
N THR A 295 -10.26 -14.86 15.79
CA THR A 295 -10.19 -16.26 15.30
C THR A 295 -11.47 -17.07 15.55
N LEU A 296 -12.39 -16.57 16.38
CA LEU A 296 -13.68 -17.21 16.67
C LEU A 296 -14.88 -16.46 16.07
N ARG A 297 -14.69 -15.30 15.42
CA ARG A 297 -15.75 -14.39 14.94
C ARG A 297 -16.81 -15.09 14.08
N ALA A 298 -16.38 -16.05 13.26
CA ALA A 298 -17.26 -16.84 12.39
C ALA A 298 -18.23 -17.79 13.12
N GLN A 299 -18.13 -17.94 14.45
CA GLN A 299 -19.13 -18.68 15.24
C GLN A 299 -20.47 -17.94 15.31
N VAL A 300 -20.44 -16.61 15.20
CA VAL A 300 -21.61 -15.74 15.43
C VAL A 300 -21.95 -14.87 14.21
N ILE A 301 -21.01 -14.68 13.29
CA ILE A 301 -21.22 -13.89 12.07
C ILE A 301 -21.20 -14.83 10.87
N GLN A 302 -22.36 -15.02 10.26
CA GLN A 302 -22.50 -15.84 9.05
C GLN A 302 -21.72 -15.21 7.89
N GLY A 303 -21.05 -16.04 7.10
CA GLY A 303 -20.30 -15.60 5.92
C GLY A 303 -18.92 -15.03 6.22
N ASN A 304 -18.71 -14.26 7.33
CA ASN A 304 -17.46 -13.67 7.84
C ASN A 304 -16.27 -13.64 6.86
N TRP A 305 -16.47 -13.08 5.65
CA TRP A 305 -15.50 -13.06 4.56
C TRP A 305 -14.79 -14.40 4.30
N GLY A 306 -15.53 -15.51 4.39
CA GLY A 306 -15.06 -16.87 4.18
C GLY A 306 -14.17 -17.45 5.29
N TYR A 307 -13.85 -16.68 6.35
CA TYR A 307 -13.10 -17.17 7.49
C TYR A 307 -13.97 -18.12 8.32
N ARG A 308 -13.41 -19.24 8.75
CA ARG A 308 -14.02 -20.23 9.67
C ARG A 308 -13.45 -20.07 11.07
N ALA A 309 -14.25 -20.35 12.08
CA ALA A 309 -13.80 -20.27 13.46
C ALA A 309 -12.80 -21.38 13.74
N LYS A 310 -11.62 -21.02 14.25
CA LYS A 310 -10.57 -21.99 14.56
C LYS A 310 -9.72 -21.51 15.73
N LYS A 311 -9.57 -22.37 16.74
CA LYS A 311 -8.67 -22.12 17.86
C LYS A 311 -7.23 -22.10 17.36
N THR A 312 -6.44 -21.13 17.80
CA THR A 312 -5.03 -21.03 17.36
C THR A 312 -4.17 -22.22 17.80
N SER A 313 -4.54 -22.97 18.86
CA SER A 313 -3.87 -24.23 19.23
C SER A 313 -3.96 -25.31 18.15
N ALA A 314 -4.95 -25.21 17.26
CA ALA A 314 -5.13 -26.14 16.14
C ALA A 314 -4.40 -25.67 14.86
N PHE A 315 -3.67 -24.55 14.89
CA PHE A 315 -2.92 -24.09 13.74
C PHE A 315 -1.74 -25.03 13.46
N ALA A 316 -1.60 -25.40 12.19
CA ALA A 316 -0.70 -26.45 11.72
C ALA A 316 0.77 -26.03 11.75
N LEU A 317 1.66 -27.02 11.61
CA LEU A 317 3.11 -26.83 11.34
C LEU A 317 3.81 -25.87 12.32
N GLY A 318 3.37 -25.84 13.58
CA GLY A 318 3.91 -25.01 14.64
C GLY A 318 3.39 -23.57 14.68
N ALA A 319 2.50 -23.17 13.77
CA ALA A 319 1.91 -21.82 13.75
C ALA A 319 1.16 -21.47 15.05
N ALA A 320 0.66 -22.48 15.79
CA ALA A 320 0.09 -22.30 17.13
C ALA A 320 1.03 -21.57 18.11
N GLN A 321 2.35 -21.66 17.92
CA GLN A 321 3.35 -21.00 18.76
C GLN A 321 3.40 -19.48 18.60
N LEU A 322 2.83 -18.95 17.51
CA LEU A 322 2.76 -17.51 17.26
C LEU A 322 1.74 -16.79 18.15
N PHE A 323 0.88 -17.55 18.84
CA PHE A 323 -0.27 -17.04 19.59
C PHE A 323 -0.23 -17.52 21.04
N GLU A 324 -0.64 -16.66 21.96
CA GLU A 324 -0.67 -16.89 23.41
C GLU A 324 -1.98 -17.51 23.90
N GLN A 325 -3.04 -17.47 23.09
CA GLN A 325 -4.40 -17.92 23.46
C GLN A 325 -5.16 -18.42 22.23
N ASP A 326 -6.21 -19.23 22.46
CA ASP A 326 -6.99 -19.88 21.40
C ASP A 326 -7.91 -18.94 20.63
N ASP A 327 -8.60 -18.07 21.36
CA ASP A 327 -9.40 -16.95 20.89
C ASP A 327 -8.48 -15.74 20.72
N PHE A 328 -7.96 -15.53 19.51
CA PHE A 328 -7.01 -14.46 19.27
C PHE A 328 -7.67 -13.30 18.51
N GLY A 329 -7.37 -12.08 18.96
CA GLY A 329 -7.88 -10.81 18.44
C GLY A 329 -7.21 -9.65 19.19
N PRO A 330 -7.64 -8.40 18.96
CA PRO A 330 -7.04 -7.23 19.61
C PRO A 330 -7.34 -7.22 21.11
N ALA A 331 -6.45 -6.63 21.91
CA ALA A 331 -6.53 -6.58 23.37
C ALA A 331 -7.84 -5.94 23.89
N ILE A 332 -8.44 -5.00 23.15
CA ILE A 332 -9.73 -4.41 23.52
C ILE A 332 -10.86 -5.45 23.58
N MET A 333 -10.74 -6.55 22.84
CA MET A 333 -11.70 -7.65 22.79
C MET A 333 -11.37 -8.80 23.76
N GLN A 334 -10.33 -8.68 24.58
CA GLN A 334 -9.97 -9.73 25.54
C GLN A 334 -11.13 -9.99 26.52
N GLY A 335 -11.57 -11.25 26.59
CA GLY A 335 -12.74 -11.67 27.39
C GLY A 335 -14.10 -11.36 26.75
N LEU A 336 -14.12 -10.82 25.52
CA LEU A 336 -15.32 -10.42 24.79
C LEU A 336 -15.41 -11.10 23.40
N MET A 337 -14.56 -12.10 23.13
CA MET A 337 -14.60 -12.88 21.88
C MET A 337 -15.64 -14.02 21.98
N PRO A 338 -16.32 -14.38 20.88
CA PRO A 338 -16.18 -13.84 19.52
C PRO A 338 -16.82 -12.46 19.33
N GLN A 339 -17.76 -12.07 20.21
CA GLN A 339 -18.36 -10.74 20.31
C GLN A 339 -18.96 -10.56 21.73
N PRO A 340 -19.22 -9.32 22.21
CA PRO A 340 -19.88 -9.12 23.50
C PRO A 340 -21.32 -9.64 23.50
N GLU A 341 -21.73 -10.33 24.57
CA GLU A 341 -23.04 -10.99 24.68
C GLU A 341 -24.06 -10.12 25.45
N THR A 342 -23.61 -9.44 26.50
CA THR A 342 -24.48 -8.63 27.38
C THR A 342 -24.43 -7.12 27.03
N PRO A 343 -25.47 -6.34 27.38
CA PRO A 343 -25.44 -4.88 27.19
C PRO A 343 -24.25 -4.20 27.88
N GLN A 344 -23.85 -4.67 29.06
CA GLN A 344 -22.70 -4.15 29.80
C GLN A 344 -21.40 -4.40 29.05
N GLN A 345 -21.22 -5.60 28.51
CA GLN A 345 -20.05 -5.95 27.68
C GLN A 345 -20.00 -5.14 26.38
N CYS A 346 -21.16 -4.85 25.77
CA CYS A 346 -21.21 -3.98 24.59
C CYS A 346 -20.71 -2.57 24.94
N ASN A 347 -21.21 -2.00 26.06
CA ASN A 347 -20.78 -0.68 26.52
C ASN A 347 -19.29 -0.65 26.86
N GLU A 348 -18.78 -1.73 27.48
CA GLU A 348 -17.37 -1.91 27.81
C GLU A 348 -16.49 -1.93 26.55
N LEU A 349 -16.89 -2.64 25.50
CA LEU A 349 -16.12 -2.69 24.25
C LEU A 349 -15.95 -1.30 23.62
N PHE A 350 -17.03 -0.52 23.52
CA PHE A 350 -16.96 0.85 22.99
C PHE A 350 -16.13 1.79 23.88
N ALA A 351 -16.09 1.55 25.20
CA ALA A 351 -15.21 2.29 26.09
C ALA A 351 -13.73 1.94 25.84
N ARG A 352 -13.41 0.65 25.74
CA ARG A 352 -12.05 0.18 25.44
C ARG A 352 -11.56 0.67 24.08
N ALA A 353 -12.40 0.63 23.05
CA ALA A 353 -12.08 1.15 21.72
C ALA A 353 -11.82 2.67 21.74
N ALA A 354 -12.62 3.42 22.49
CA ALA A 354 -12.40 4.87 22.63
C ALA A 354 -11.11 5.22 23.37
N GLU A 355 -10.72 4.46 24.41
CA GLU A 355 -9.43 4.67 25.09
C GLU A 355 -8.24 4.32 24.19
N LEU A 356 -8.35 3.24 23.41
CA LEU A 356 -7.33 2.88 22.40
C LEU A 356 -7.14 4.02 21.39
N LEU A 357 -8.22 4.49 20.79
CA LEU A 357 -8.18 5.57 19.81
C LEU A 357 -7.76 6.91 20.42
N ARG A 358 -8.15 7.20 21.66
CA ARG A 358 -7.66 8.38 22.39
C ARG A 358 -6.13 8.35 22.51
N ALA A 359 -5.57 7.25 23.01
CA ALA A 359 -4.12 7.12 23.16
C ALA A 359 -3.39 7.22 21.81
N ALA A 360 -3.93 6.60 20.76
CA ALA A 360 -3.39 6.68 19.40
C ALA A 360 -3.44 8.11 18.84
N PHE A 361 -4.60 8.77 18.92
CA PHE A 361 -4.81 10.09 18.31
C PHE A 361 -4.14 11.22 19.08
N GLU A 362 -4.04 11.13 20.41
CA GLU A 362 -3.20 12.06 21.18
C GLU A 362 -1.72 11.94 20.78
N HIS A 363 -1.25 10.73 20.51
CA HIS A 363 0.10 10.53 19.98
C HIS A 363 0.25 11.05 18.55
N ALA A 364 -0.75 10.85 17.70
CA ALA A 364 -0.79 11.42 16.36
C ALA A 364 -0.66 12.95 16.40
N HIS A 365 -1.47 13.62 17.23
CA HIS A 365 -1.44 15.08 17.41
C HIS A 365 -0.10 15.59 17.95
N ARG A 366 0.51 14.89 18.91
CA ARG A 366 1.88 15.21 19.38
C ARG A 366 2.92 15.19 18.26
N LEU A 367 2.69 14.40 17.22
CA LEU A 367 3.57 14.25 16.06
C LEU A 367 3.16 15.13 14.86
N GLY A 368 2.12 15.97 15.00
CA GLY A 368 1.60 16.80 13.91
C GLY A 368 0.80 16.00 12.87
N ILE A 369 0.26 14.84 13.24
CA ILE A 369 -0.56 13.99 12.38
C ILE A 369 -2.02 14.28 12.65
N LYS A 370 -2.79 14.59 11.61
CA LYS A 370 -4.24 14.78 11.68
C LYS A 370 -4.97 13.44 11.69
N THR A 371 -6.11 13.39 12.37
CA THR A 371 -6.87 12.16 12.60
C THR A 371 -8.27 12.25 12.01
N CYS A 372 -8.72 11.14 11.42
CA CYS A 372 -10.04 11.04 10.81
C CYS A 372 -10.69 9.69 11.12
N VAL A 373 -11.99 9.72 11.39
CA VAL A 373 -12.86 8.53 11.49
C VAL A 373 -14.13 8.80 10.71
N GLY A 374 -14.93 7.77 10.46
CA GLY A 374 -16.33 7.97 10.11
C GLY A 374 -16.96 6.75 9.47
N THR A 375 -18.16 6.93 8.97
CA THR A 375 -19.11 5.86 8.65
C THR A 375 -19.62 5.99 7.23
N GLU A 376 -20.21 4.91 6.71
CA GLU A 376 -20.96 4.93 5.47
C GLU A 376 -22.19 5.83 5.54
N THR A 377 -22.51 6.44 4.39
CA THR A 377 -23.74 7.21 4.14
C THR A 377 -24.50 6.57 2.97
N PRO A 378 -25.84 6.35 3.05
CA PRO A 378 -26.70 6.65 4.19
C PRO A 378 -26.33 5.87 5.46
N LEU A 379 -26.57 6.45 6.63
CA LEU A 379 -26.23 5.82 7.90
C LEU A 379 -26.99 4.49 8.10
N VAL A 380 -26.25 3.40 8.20
CA VAL A 380 -26.80 2.11 8.63
C VAL A 380 -26.96 2.14 10.14
N VAL A 381 -28.21 2.34 10.62
CA VAL A 381 -28.52 2.39 12.06
C VAL A 381 -28.56 0.96 12.60
N PRO A 382 -27.70 0.55 13.57
CA PRO A 382 -27.63 -0.83 14.04
C PRO A 382 -28.95 -1.36 14.64
N ARG A 383 -29.21 -2.67 14.54
CA ARG A 383 -30.50 -3.29 14.89
C ARG A 383 -30.99 -2.94 16.28
N ARG A 384 -30.14 -3.08 17.31
CA ARG A 384 -30.52 -2.75 18.69
C ARG A 384 -30.83 -1.26 18.87
N VAL A 385 -30.20 -0.38 18.09
CA VAL A 385 -30.51 1.06 18.09
C VAL A 385 -31.88 1.29 17.44
N ARG A 386 -32.19 0.62 16.32
CA ARG A 386 -33.52 0.69 15.67
C ARG A 386 -34.64 0.23 16.61
N GLU A 387 -34.45 -0.91 17.27
CA GLU A 387 -35.41 -1.46 18.25
C GLU A 387 -35.64 -0.48 19.42
N ARG A 388 -34.56 0.12 19.92
CA ARG A 388 -34.65 1.14 20.99
C ARG A 388 -35.38 2.39 20.53
N LEU A 389 -35.11 2.89 19.32
CA LEU A 389 -35.81 4.06 18.77
C LEU A 389 -37.31 3.79 18.66
N GLN A 390 -37.68 2.61 18.12
CA GLN A 390 -39.08 2.19 18.00
C GLN A 390 -39.78 2.08 19.36
N ALA A 391 -39.09 1.55 20.37
CA ALA A 391 -39.61 1.48 21.74
C ALA A 391 -39.87 2.88 22.35
N HIS A 392 -39.23 3.93 21.84
CA HIS A 392 -39.46 5.33 22.22
C HIS A 392 -40.37 6.08 21.22
N GLY A 393 -41.06 5.36 20.32
CA GLY A 393 -41.96 5.96 19.32
C GLY A 393 -41.25 6.72 18.19
N LYS A 394 -39.93 6.53 18.01
CA LYS A 394 -39.13 7.18 16.97
C LYS A 394 -38.94 6.26 15.77
N SER A 395 -39.09 6.81 14.56
CA SER A 395 -38.80 6.09 13.32
C SER A 395 -37.34 6.27 12.90
N PRO A 396 -36.56 5.20 12.65
CA PRO A 396 -35.17 5.32 12.20
C PRO A 396 -35.04 5.88 10.76
N LYS A 397 -36.14 6.03 10.03
CA LYS A 397 -36.17 6.63 8.69
C LYS A 397 -36.57 8.11 8.70
N ASP A 398 -37.00 8.63 9.85
CA ASP A 398 -37.35 10.04 10.00
C ASP A 398 -36.07 10.89 9.98
N PRO A 399 -35.94 11.88 9.07
CA PRO A 399 -34.78 12.75 9.00
C PRO A 399 -34.43 13.46 10.32
N ALA A 400 -35.44 13.79 11.16
CA ALA A 400 -35.20 14.40 12.47
C ALA A 400 -34.49 13.42 13.43
N VAL A 401 -34.87 12.14 13.37
CA VAL A 401 -34.24 11.08 14.17
C VAL A 401 -32.83 10.78 13.67
N VAL A 402 -32.61 10.75 12.35
CA VAL A 402 -31.26 10.59 11.77
C VAL A 402 -30.35 11.75 12.17
N THR A 403 -30.85 12.99 12.15
CA THR A 403 -30.13 14.18 12.64
C THR A 403 -29.75 14.02 14.11
N GLU A 404 -30.69 13.57 14.96
CA GLU A 404 -30.43 13.32 16.38
C GLU A 404 -29.38 12.21 16.62
N LEU A 405 -29.36 11.16 15.80
CA LEU A 405 -28.31 10.13 15.84
C LEU A 405 -26.94 10.73 15.50
N TYR A 406 -26.85 11.56 14.45
CA TYR A 406 -25.60 12.27 14.12
C TYR A 406 -25.18 13.21 15.25
N GLU A 407 -26.11 13.86 15.94
CA GLU A 407 -25.79 14.65 17.13
C GLU A 407 -25.16 13.79 18.24
N GLY A 408 -25.67 12.58 18.44
CA GLY A 408 -25.10 11.60 19.37
C GLY A 408 -23.70 11.15 18.96
N ILE A 409 -23.52 10.79 17.69
CA ILE A 409 -22.23 10.38 17.11
C ILE A 409 -21.19 11.48 17.32
N PHE A 410 -21.48 12.72 16.93
CA PHE A 410 -20.51 13.81 17.00
C PHE A 410 -20.16 14.24 18.42
N ARG A 411 -21.15 14.31 19.32
CA ARG A 411 -20.88 14.56 20.75
C ARG A 411 -20.01 13.47 21.34
N ARG A 412 -20.32 12.21 21.01
CA ARG A 412 -19.55 11.07 21.51
C ARG A 412 -18.12 11.12 20.98
N ALA A 413 -17.92 11.31 19.68
CA ALA A 413 -16.60 11.39 19.06
C ALA A 413 -15.76 12.52 19.67
N ALA A 414 -16.32 13.72 19.79
CA ALA A 414 -15.65 14.88 20.40
C ALA A 414 -15.21 14.62 21.86
N GLN A 415 -16.00 13.84 22.62
CA GLN A 415 -15.68 13.45 23.98
C GLN A 415 -14.70 12.26 24.04
N ALA A 416 -14.74 11.36 23.07
CA ALA A 416 -14.05 10.08 23.06
C ALA A 416 -12.55 10.21 22.83
N TYR A 417 -12.16 10.96 21.80
CA TYR A 417 -10.80 11.02 21.28
C TYR A 417 -10.59 12.31 20.46
N PRO A 418 -9.35 12.82 20.35
CA PRO A 418 -9.08 14.04 19.61
C PRO A 418 -9.14 13.78 18.10
N LEU A 419 -10.08 14.44 17.43
CA LEU A 419 -10.41 14.23 16.03
C LEU A 419 -10.20 15.53 15.24
N ASP A 420 -9.67 15.47 14.01
CA ASP A 420 -9.61 16.62 13.10
C ASP A 420 -10.73 16.58 12.05
N TYR A 421 -11.12 15.38 11.60
CA TYR A 421 -12.13 15.18 10.57
C TYR A 421 -13.07 14.02 10.87
N TYR A 422 -14.35 14.19 10.52
CA TYR A 422 -15.29 13.10 10.36
C TYR A 422 -15.64 12.96 8.88
N TRP A 423 -15.42 11.78 8.28
CA TRP A 423 -15.74 11.55 6.87
C TRP A 423 -16.98 10.67 6.64
N PHE A 424 -17.79 11.05 5.64
CA PHE A 424 -18.96 10.28 5.22
C PHE A 424 -18.61 9.44 3.99
N TRP A 425 -18.68 8.12 4.10
CA TRP A 425 -18.31 7.19 3.04
C TRP A 425 -19.47 6.96 2.07
N THR A 426 -19.31 7.36 0.80
CA THR A 426 -20.32 7.05 -0.25
C THR A 426 -20.60 5.56 -0.31
N PRO A 427 -21.80 5.10 -0.70
CA PRO A 427 -22.13 3.67 -0.71
C PRO A 427 -21.14 2.81 -1.51
N GLU A 428 -20.71 1.68 -0.94
CA GLU A 428 -19.80 0.72 -1.59
C GLU A 428 -20.32 0.21 -2.91
N ASN A 429 -21.60 -0.12 -2.94
CA ASN A 429 -22.22 -0.69 -4.12
C ASN A 429 -22.21 0.27 -5.31
N TRP A 430 -21.98 1.58 -5.14
CA TRP A 430 -21.79 2.51 -6.27
C TRP A 430 -20.47 2.27 -7.04
N THR A 431 -19.57 1.45 -6.51
CA THR A 431 -18.35 1.00 -7.19
C THR A 431 -18.62 -0.16 -8.14
N TRP A 432 -19.49 -1.08 -7.71
CA TRP A 432 -19.69 -2.40 -8.33
C TRP A 432 -21.00 -2.51 -9.10
N GLU A 433 -22.01 -1.77 -8.65
CA GLU A 433 -23.36 -1.72 -9.16
C GLU A 433 -23.65 -0.31 -9.67
N GLY A 434 -24.44 -0.19 -10.74
CA GLY A 434 -24.93 1.12 -11.19
C GLY A 434 -25.65 1.88 -10.08
N THR A 435 -25.65 3.21 -10.14
CA THR A 435 -26.29 4.04 -9.11
C THR A 435 -27.76 4.31 -9.46
N ARG A 436 -28.72 4.00 -8.56
CA ARG A 436 -30.15 4.32 -8.75
C ARG A 436 -30.52 5.69 -8.18
N SER A 437 -31.51 6.36 -8.77
CA SER A 437 -31.96 7.70 -8.36
C SER A 437 -32.39 7.76 -6.89
N GLU A 438 -33.08 6.74 -6.38
CA GLU A 438 -33.53 6.69 -4.98
C GLU A 438 -32.34 6.61 -4.01
N GLN A 439 -31.26 5.92 -4.39
CA GLN A 439 -30.04 5.82 -3.60
C GLN A 439 -29.31 7.18 -3.54
N ILE A 440 -29.30 7.93 -4.64
CA ILE A 440 -28.72 9.28 -4.69
C ILE A 440 -29.47 10.21 -3.73
N VAL A 441 -30.81 10.19 -3.80
CA VAL A 441 -31.66 11.00 -2.92
C VAL A 441 -31.46 10.63 -1.45
N ALA A 442 -31.46 9.32 -1.12
CA ALA A 442 -31.24 8.87 0.25
C ALA A 442 -29.88 9.30 0.80
N THR A 443 -28.81 9.16 0.00
CA THR A 443 -27.45 9.57 0.38
C THR A 443 -27.36 11.08 0.59
N THR A 444 -27.97 11.84 -0.31
CA THR A 444 -27.98 13.31 -0.22
C THR A 444 -28.74 13.79 1.00
N ASN A 445 -29.90 13.20 1.31
CA ASN A 445 -30.69 13.56 2.49
C ASN A 445 -29.94 13.22 3.79
N ASP A 446 -29.28 12.08 3.84
CA ASP A 446 -28.48 11.66 5.00
C ASP A 446 -27.27 12.59 5.23
N LEU A 447 -26.55 12.97 4.16
CA LEU A 447 -25.48 13.98 4.23
C LEU A 447 -25.98 15.31 4.79
N TRP A 448 -27.14 15.79 4.35
CA TRP A 448 -27.71 17.03 4.87
C TRP A 448 -28.12 16.93 6.34
N ALA A 449 -28.65 15.78 6.78
CA ALA A 449 -28.94 15.55 8.20
C ALA A 449 -27.66 15.59 9.04
N ALA A 450 -26.58 14.96 8.57
CA ALA A 450 -25.28 15.00 9.23
C ALA A 450 -24.70 16.42 9.27
N ILE A 451 -24.75 17.17 8.16
CA ILE A 451 -24.26 18.56 8.10
C ILE A 451 -25.06 19.47 9.03
N ALA A 452 -26.38 19.30 9.11
CA ALA A 452 -27.22 20.06 10.03
C ALA A 452 -26.86 19.76 11.50
N ALA A 453 -26.64 18.49 11.85
CA ALA A 453 -26.19 18.11 13.19
C ALA A 453 -24.80 18.69 13.52
N HIS A 454 -23.85 18.64 12.57
CA HIS A 454 -22.51 19.21 12.73
C HIS A 454 -22.57 20.73 12.95
N ALA A 455 -23.32 21.45 12.11
CA ALA A 455 -23.46 22.91 12.22
C ALA A 455 -24.13 23.33 13.54
N LYS A 456 -25.14 22.58 14.01
CA LYS A 456 -25.82 22.84 15.29
C LYS A 456 -24.90 22.66 16.49
N LEU A 457 -24.04 21.63 16.46
CA LEU A 457 -23.18 21.29 17.59
C LEU A 457 -21.84 22.04 17.58
N ASN A 458 -21.35 22.41 16.39
CA ASN A 458 -20.03 23.00 16.17
C ASN A 458 -18.91 22.22 16.92
N PRO A 459 -18.74 20.90 16.67
CA PRO A 459 -17.72 20.11 17.34
C PRO A 459 -16.30 20.54 16.92
N PRO A 460 -15.24 20.16 17.66
CA PRO A 460 -13.87 20.62 17.41
C PRO A 460 -13.20 19.99 16.17
N PHE A 461 -13.97 19.33 15.30
CA PHE A 461 -13.50 18.67 14.08
C PHE A 461 -14.34 19.12 12.88
N ARG A 462 -13.75 19.03 11.68
CA ARG A 462 -14.41 19.34 10.41
C ARG A 462 -15.06 18.10 9.82
N VAL A 463 -15.83 18.27 8.75
CA VAL A 463 -16.38 17.15 7.99
C VAL A 463 -15.79 17.06 6.59
N ALA A 464 -15.76 15.85 6.04
CA ALA A 464 -15.39 15.56 4.67
C ALA A 464 -16.32 14.48 4.10
N THR A 465 -16.40 14.36 2.78
CA THR A 465 -16.80 13.06 2.21
C THR A 465 -15.55 12.21 2.05
N CYS A 466 -15.73 10.91 2.16
CA CYS A 466 -14.84 9.92 1.59
C CYS A 466 -15.71 8.91 0.86
N GLY A 467 -15.14 7.84 0.35
CA GLY A 467 -15.97 6.75 -0.12
C GLY A 467 -15.32 5.91 -1.16
N TRP A 468 -16.08 4.88 -1.49
CA TRP A 468 -15.80 3.96 -2.56
C TRP A 468 -15.79 4.64 -3.95
N VAL A 469 -16.48 5.78 -4.09
CA VAL A 469 -16.48 6.63 -5.28
C VAL A 469 -16.61 8.12 -4.91
N LEU A 470 -16.21 9.03 -5.81
CA LEU A 470 -16.28 10.49 -5.56
C LEU A 470 -17.71 11.05 -5.54
N GLY A 471 -18.61 10.39 -6.25
CA GLY A 471 -20.01 10.76 -6.44
C GLY A 471 -20.74 9.67 -7.23
N PRO A 472 -22.04 9.82 -7.52
CA PRO A 472 -22.80 8.81 -8.26
C PRO A 472 -22.29 8.62 -9.69
N ALA A 473 -22.59 7.47 -10.30
CA ALA A 473 -22.06 7.12 -11.63
C ALA A 473 -22.45 8.09 -12.75
N GLN A 474 -23.62 8.73 -12.64
CA GLN A 474 -24.13 9.70 -13.61
C GLN A 474 -23.27 10.97 -13.65
N ASP A 475 -22.82 11.42 -12.47
CA ASP A 475 -21.94 12.57 -12.29
C ASP A 475 -21.05 12.41 -11.04
N ARG A 476 -19.80 12.01 -11.27
CA ARG A 476 -18.80 11.80 -10.20
C ARG A 476 -18.45 13.08 -9.43
N ALA A 477 -18.72 14.27 -9.95
CA ALA A 477 -18.46 15.54 -9.28
C ALA A 477 -19.71 16.17 -8.63
N MET A 478 -20.85 15.47 -8.63
CA MET A 478 -22.15 16.01 -8.20
C MET A 478 -22.10 16.69 -6.82
N PHE A 479 -21.38 16.11 -5.85
CA PHE A 479 -21.29 16.67 -4.51
C PHE A 479 -20.57 18.03 -4.43
N ASP A 480 -19.79 18.42 -5.45
CA ASP A 480 -19.17 19.75 -5.49
C ASP A 480 -20.20 20.88 -5.64
N ALA A 481 -21.28 20.62 -6.36
CA ALA A 481 -22.38 21.56 -6.54
C ALA A 481 -23.35 21.57 -5.35
N LEU A 482 -23.48 20.43 -4.65
CA LEU A 482 -24.47 20.25 -3.60
C LEU A 482 -23.97 20.66 -2.21
N LEU A 483 -22.74 20.32 -1.85
CA LEU A 483 -22.26 20.46 -0.47
C LEU A 483 -21.60 21.82 -0.22
N PRO A 484 -21.61 22.34 1.03
CA PRO A 484 -20.82 23.51 1.42
C PRO A 484 -19.33 23.38 1.04
N LYS A 485 -18.69 24.49 0.65
CA LYS A 485 -17.32 24.50 0.08
C LYS A 485 -16.21 24.26 1.11
N ASP A 486 -16.51 24.38 2.39
CA ASP A 486 -15.60 24.04 3.49
C ASP A 486 -15.50 22.53 3.75
N ILE A 487 -16.37 21.72 3.13
CA ILE A 487 -16.32 20.25 3.16
C ILE A 487 -15.38 19.75 2.07
N ALA A 488 -14.35 19.00 2.47
CA ALA A 488 -13.44 18.34 1.55
C ALA A 488 -14.11 17.15 0.85
N LEU A 489 -13.75 16.90 -0.41
CA LEU A 489 -14.22 15.73 -1.16
C LEU A 489 -13.09 14.73 -1.35
N SER A 490 -13.34 13.48 -1.01
CA SER A 490 -12.36 12.40 -1.09
C SER A 490 -13.00 11.12 -1.64
N CYS A 491 -12.19 10.27 -2.27
CA CYS A 491 -12.55 8.88 -2.56
C CYS A 491 -11.30 8.01 -2.71
N ILE A 492 -11.50 6.70 -2.59
CA ILE A 492 -10.51 5.70 -2.98
C ILE A 492 -10.56 5.48 -4.50
N ASN A 493 -9.47 4.95 -5.07
CA ASN A 493 -9.48 4.54 -6.47
C ASN A 493 -10.36 3.31 -6.68
N ARG A 494 -11.06 3.23 -7.81
CA ARG A 494 -11.99 2.12 -8.10
C ARG A 494 -11.25 0.83 -8.48
N ASN A 495 -12.02 -0.26 -8.54
CA ASN A 495 -11.52 -1.58 -8.94
C ASN A 495 -10.30 -2.01 -8.11
N VAL A 496 -10.40 -1.86 -6.78
CA VAL A 496 -9.34 -2.20 -5.81
C VAL A 496 -7.98 -1.63 -6.21
N GLY A 497 -7.98 -0.36 -6.63
CA GLY A 497 -6.79 0.36 -7.06
C GLY A 497 -6.33 0.11 -8.49
N ARG A 498 -7.00 -0.77 -9.27
CA ARG A 498 -6.66 -1.00 -10.68
C ARG A 498 -7.03 0.18 -11.58
N THR A 499 -8.12 0.87 -11.26
CA THR A 499 -8.49 2.11 -11.95
C THR A 499 -7.61 3.26 -11.44
N PRO A 500 -7.11 4.16 -12.29
CA PRO A 500 -6.42 5.37 -11.86
C PRO A 500 -7.29 6.28 -10.99
N VAL A 501 -6.68 7.35 -10.46
CA VAL A 501 -7.40 8.40 -9.72
C VAL A 501 -8.53 8.97 -10.57
N ASP A 502 -9.70 9.21 -9.98
CA ASP A 502 -10.88 9.65 -10.72
C ASP A 502 -10.66 11.04 -11.35
N PRO A 503 -10.68 11.19 -12.68
CA PRO A 503 -10.43 12.47 -13.33
C PRO A 503 -11.50 13.53 -13.01
N ALA A 504 -12.64 13.15 -12.45
CA ALA A 504 -13.65 14.10 -12.00
C ALA A 504 -13.14 15.04 -10.88
N PHE A 505 -12.05 14.69 -10.17
CA PHE A 505 -11.38 15.62 -9.26
C PHE A 505 -10.97 16.95 -9.94
N ALA A 506 -10.67 16.93 -11.25
CA ALA A 506 -10.32 18.13 -12.01
C ALA A 506 -11.51 19.10 -12.19
N ARG A 507 -12.75 18.59 -12.11
CA ARG A 507 -13.97 19.41 -12.21
C ARG A 507 -14.38 20.07 -10.89
N ILE A 508 -13.80 19.63 -9.76
CA ILE A 508 -14.13 20.14 -8.42
C ILE A 508 -13.34 21.42 -8.14
N GLN A 509 -14.04 22.50 -7.74
CA GLN A 509 -13.45 23.82 -7.53
C GLN A 509 -13.78 24.43 -6.17
N GLY A 510 -12.82 25.20 -5.61
CA GLY A 510 -13.03 26.03 -4.42
C GLY A 510 -13.07 25.27 -3.09
N ARG A 511 -12.58 24.03 -3.04
CA ARG A 511 -12.52 23.18 -1.84
C ARG A 511 -11.30 22.24 -1.88
N SER A 512 -10.99 21.63 -0.74
CA SER A 512 -9.94 20.61 -0.60
C SER A 512 -10.39 19.26 -1.20
N LYS A 513 -9.45 18.50 -1.77
CA LYS A 513 -9.68 17.29 -2.56
C LYS A 513 -8.64 16.24 -2.23
N TRP A 514 -9.07 15.05 -1.81
CA TRP A 514 -8.14 14.01 -1.37
C TRP A 514 -8.28 12.75 -2.21
N ALA A 515 -7.16 12.30 -2.79
CA ALA A 515 -7.09 11.04 -3.51
C ALA A 515 -6.54 9.95 -2.59
N ILE A 516 -7.18 8.78 -2.59
CA ILE A 516 -6.74 7.65 -1.77
C ILE A 516 -6.46 6.41 -2.65
N PRO A 517 -5.31 6.34 -3.32
CA PRO A 517 -4.88 5.13 -4.02
C PRO A 517 -4.72 3.93 -3.08
N TRP A 518 -4.94 2.73 -3.63
CA TRP A 518 -4.72 1.48 -2.92
C TRP A 518 -3.25 1.09 -2.98
N LEU A 519 -2.63 0.87 -1.82
CA LEU A 519 -1.25 0.37 -1.73
C LEU A 519 -1.16 -1.12 -2.05
N GLU A 520 -2.28 -1.83 -1.90
CA GLU A 520 -2.49 -3.25 -2.18
C GLU A 520 -3.99 -3.50 -2.39
N ASP A 521 -4.39 -4.55 -3.12
CA ASP A 521 -5.77 -5.04 -3.19
C ASP A 521 -6.07 -6.10 -2.13
N ASP A 522 -7.32 -6.14 -1.70
CA ASP A 522 -7.86 -7.13 -0.75
C ASP A 522 -8.11 -8.53 -1.37
N PRO A 523 -8.43 -8.73 -2.66
CA PRO A 523 -8.61 -10.08 -3.17
C PRO A 523 -7.30 -10.90 -3.15
N ALA A 524 -6.13 -10.30 -3.42
CA ALA A 524 -4.83 -10.99 -3.30
C ALA A 524 -4.08 -10.62 -2.01
N LEU A 525 -4.81 -10.41 -0.91
CA LEU A 525 -4.26 -9.99 0.38
C LEU A 525 -3.23 -10.97 0.96
N THR A 526 -3.21 -12.23 0.53
CA THR A 526 -2.20 -13.21 0.99
C THR A 526 -0.97 -13.26 0.08
N ALA A 527 -0.88 -12.47 -1.01
CA ALA A 527 0.27 -12.42 -1.93
C ALA A 527 0.99 -11.06 -1.89
N PRO A 528 2.28 -10.99 -2.28
CA PRO A 528 2.98 -9.73 -2.54
C PRO A 528 2.33 -8.95 -3.69
N GLN A 529 2.27 -7.62 -3.55
CA GLN A 529 1.73 -6.70 -4.56
C GLN A 529 2.68 -5.51 -4.71
N LEU A 530 3.61 -5.61 -5.67
CA LEU A 530 4.56 -4.52 -5.97
C LEU A 530 3.90 -3.53 -6.92
N TRP A 531 3.62 -2.32 -6.43
CA TRP A 531 2.87 -1.27 -7.14
C TRP A 531 3.56 0.11 -7.14
N VAL A 532 4.89 0.15 -7.21
CA VAL A 532 5.65 1.41 -7.19
C VAL A 532 5.28 2.30 -8.37
N GLY A 533 5.22 1.75 -9.58
CA GLY A 533 4.83 2.50 -10.78
C GLY A 533 3.40 3.02 -10.71
N ARG A 534 2.48 2.22 -10.13
CA ARG A 534 1.09 2.62 -9.89
C ARG A 534 1.00 3.79 -8.91
N MET A 535 1.74 3.75 -7.80
CA MET A 535 1.76 4.84 -6.82
C MET A 535 2.31 6.14 -7.41
N ARG A 536 3.32 6.06 -8.28
CA ARG A 536 3.83 7.23 -9.01
C ARG A 536 2.78 7.81 -9.96
N ARG A 537 2.08 6.96 -10.72
CA ARG A 537 0.99 7.40 -11.61
C ARG A 537 -0.12 8.06 -10.81
N ASP A 538 -0.63 7.39 -9.79
CA ASP A 538 -1.78 7.88 -9.03
C ASP A 538 -1.45 9.19 -8.30
N ALA A 539 -0.23 9.36 -7.77
CA ALA A 539 0.23 10.64 -7.23
C ALA A 539 0.38 11.74 -8.31
N ALA A 540 0.81 11.38 -9.51
CA ALA A 540 0.91 12.33 -10.62
C ALA A 540 -0.47 12.79 -11.11
N ASP A 541 -1.42 11.87 -11.21
CA ASP A 541 -2.81 12.12 -11.58
C ASP A 541 -3.50 12.99 -10.52
N ALA A 542 -3.40 12.62 -9.25
CA ALA A 542 -3.95 13.41 -8.14
C ALA A 542 -3.43 14.86 -8.16
N HIS A 543 -2.12 15.05 -8.35
CA HIS A 543 -1.53 16.38 -8.46
C HIS A 543 -2.04 17.13 -9.71
N ALA A 544 -2.14 16.45 -10.86
CA ALA A 544 -2.63 17.04 -12.10
C ALA A 544 -4.11 17.47 -12.01
N TYR A 545 -4.93 16.71 -11.28
CA TYR A 545 -6.33 17.03 -11.02
C TYR A 545 -6.52 18.06 -9.89
N GLY A 546 -5.42 18.58 -9.33
CA GLY A 546 -5.40 19.61 -8.30
C GLY A 546 -5.81 19.12 -6.91
N CYS A 547 -5.67 17.82 -6.62
CA CYS A 547 -5.83 17.30 -5.26
C CYS A 547 -4.72 17.85 -4.35
N ASP A 548 -5.10 18.20 -3.13
CA ASP A 548 -4.21 18.70 -2.07
C ASP A 548 -4.04 17.68 -0.93
N GLY A 549 -4.77 16.56 -0.98
CA GLY A 549 -4.57 15.39 -0.11
C GLY A 549 -4.21 14.12 -0.91
N LEU A 550 -3.27 13.35 -0.39
CA LEU A 550 -2.85 12.06 -0.94
C LEU A 550 -2.63 11.04 0.19
N MET A 551 -3.43 9.99 0.23
CA MET A 551 -3.33 8.94 1.26
C MET A 551 -3.29 7.53 0.63
N GLY A 552 -2.70 6.55 1.31
CA GLY A 552 -2.70 5.16 0.82
C GLY A 552 -3.59 4.25 1.65
N ILE A 553 -4.60 3.61 1.06
CA ILE A 553 -5.38 2.55 1.72
C ILE A 553 -4.60 1.23 1.76
N HIS A 554 -4.58 0.56 2.91
CA HIS A 554 -3.87 -0.71 3.11
C HIS A 554 -4.35 -1.51 4.33
N TRP A 555 -3.83 -2.73 4.46
CA TRP A 555 -4.00 -3.62 5.61
C TRP A 555 -2.64 -3.96 6.22
N ARG A 556 -1.74 -4.52 5.40
CA ARG A 556 -0.43 -5.02 5.83
C ARG A 556 0.59 -3.89 5.88
N THR A 557 1.70 -4.07 6.60
CA THR A 557 2.69 -2.99 6.84
C THR A 557 4.06 -3.23 6.20
N ARG A 558 4.60 -4.46 6.27
CA ARG A 558 5.94 -4.76 5.72
C ARG A 558 5.92 -4.97 4.21
N ILE A 559 4.99 -5.80 3.74
CA ILE A 559 4.87 -6.19 2.33
C ILE A 559 4.57 -5.00 1.40
N VAL A 560 3.83 -4.00 1.89
CA VAL A 560 3.52 -2.76 1.15
C VAL A 560 4.61 -1.69 1.25
N GLY A 561 5.73 -1.98 1.93
CA GLY A 561 6.85 -1.05 2.14
C GLY A 561 7.29 -0.28 0.88
N PRO A 562 7.51 -0.96 -0.27
CA PRO A 562 7.83 -0.28 -1.53
C PRO A 562 6.73 0.70 -1.98
N ALA A 563 5.46 0.29 -1.93
CA ALA A 563 4.33 1.11 -2.39
C ALA A 563 4.14 2.35 -1.51
N VAL A 564 4.10 2.21 -0.18
CA VAL A 564 3.93 3.35 0.74
C VAL A 564 5.10 4.33 0.66
N SER A 565 6.33 3.84 0.49
CA SER A 565 7.50 4.70 0.33
C SER A 565 7.46 5.46 -1.00
N ALA A 566 7.05 4.80 -2.09
CA ALA A 566 6.89 5.45 -3.39
C ALA A 566 5.81 6.56 -3.35
N LEU A 567 4.67 6.28 -2.71
CA LEU A 567 3.60 7.27 -2.51
C LEU A 567 4.09 8.46 -1.66
N ALA A 568 4.77 8.19 -0.55
CA ALA A 568 5.35 9.21 0.32
C ALA A 568 6.35 10.11 -0.42
N GLN A 569 7.23 9.53 -1.25
CA GLN A 569 8.18 10.30 -2.06
C GLN A 569 7.47 11.14 -3.12
N ALA A 570 6.49 10.55 -3.84
CA ALA A 570 5.73 11.22 -4.88
C ALA A 570 4.82 12.35 -4.34
N ALA A 571 4.52 12.33 -3.04
CA ALA A 571 3.81 13.41 -2.36
C ALA A 571 4.67 14.68 -2.13
N TRP A 572 5.99 14.56 -2.30
CA TRP A 572 6.97 15.65 -2.09
C TRP A 572 7.69 16.06 -3.36
N ASP A 573 8.07 15.11 -4.21
CA ASP A 573 8.82 15.38 -5.44
C ASP A 573 8.51 14.36 -6.52
N GLN A 574 8.12 14.84 -7.70
CA GLN A 574 7.87 14.04 -8.90
C GLN A 574 8.90 14.31 -10.01
N SER A 575 9.76 15.34 -9.85
CA SER A 575 10.60 15.89 -10.93
C SER A 575 11.59 14.90 -11.53
N ARG A 576 12.05 13.91 -10.75
CA ARG A 576 13.05 12.92 -11.17
C ARG A 576 12.55 11.95 -12.23
N TRP A 577 11.26 11.64 -12.21
CA TRP A 577 10.63 10.65 -13.10
C TRP A 577 9.49 11.26 -13.93
N ARG A 578 9.07 12.48 -13.61
CA ARG A 578 8.14 13.30 -14.36
C ARG A 578 8.75 14.70 -14.53
N PRO A 579 9.62 14.90 -15.54
CA PRO A 579 10.13 16.24 -15.83
C PRO A 579 8.95 17.18 -16.18
N PRO A 580 9.06 18.49 -15.89
CA PRO A 580 8.01 19.42 -16.20
C PRO A 580 7.66 19.36 -17.70
N ALA A 581 6.36 19.26 -17.97
CA ALA A 581 5.81 19.39 -19.30
C ALA A 581 6.38 20.65 -19.98
N GLY A 582 7.04 20.50 -21.13
CA GLY A 582 7.33 21.66 -21.98
C GLY A 582 6.02 22.37 -22.34
N PRO A 583 6.04 23.68 -22.66
CA PRO A 583 4.83 24.38 -23.07
C PRO A 583 4.21 23.66 -24.27
N GLY A 584 3.04 23.04 -24.07
CA GLY A 584 2.27 22.36 -25.12
C GLY A 584 2.20 20.84 -25.09
N THR A 585 2.66 20.13 -24.05
CA THR A 585 2.36 18.69 -23.94
C THR A 585 0.96 18.48 -23.35
N THR A 586 -0.06 18.64 -24.18
CA THR A 586 -1.35 17.98 -24.00
C THR A 586 -1.08 16.48 -23.85
N GLU A 587 -1.75 15.79 -22.91
CA GLU A 587 -1.80 14.33 -22.95
C GLU A 587 -2.08 13.89 -24.39
N LEU A 588 -1.25 13.00 -24.93
CA LEU A 588 -1.51 12.41 -26.23
C LEU A 588 -2.78 11.56 -26.10
N THR A 589 -3.94 12.18 -26.30
CA THR A 589 -5.17 11.45 -26.57
C THR A 589 -4.90 10.60 -27.81
N MET A 590 -4.69 9.30 -27.62
CA MET A 590 -4.54 8.37 -28.73
C MET A 590 -5.92 7.97 -29.24
N ALA A 591 -6.05 7.91 -30.56
CA ALA A 591 -7.26 7.40 -31.20
C ALA A 591 -7.36 5.88 -31.01
N GLY A 592 -8.55 5.42 -30.65
CA GLY A 592 -8.86 4.01 -30.46
C GLY A 592 -9.72 3.72 -29.22
N PRO A 593 -9.93 2.43 -28.93
CA PRO A 593 -10.63 1.99 -27.74
C PRO A 593 -9.80 2.23 -26.48
N VAL A 594 -10.49 2.52 -25.37
CA VAL A 594 -9.94 2.57 -24.03
C VAL A 594 -10.31 1.27 -23.33
N GLY A 595 -9.33 0.38 -23.18
CA GLY A 595 -9.52 -0.97 -22.65
C GLY A 595 -10.13 -1.95 -23.66
N GLY A 596 -10.69 -3.02 -23.12
CA GLY A 596 -11.42 -4.05 -23.87
C GLY A 596 -10.57 -5.18 -24.43
N ARG A 597 -11.25 -6.33 -24.52
CA ARG A 597 -10.79 -7.63 -25.04
C ARG A 597 -11.70 -8.06 -26.18
N HIS A 598 -11.26 -9.03 -26.97
CA HIS A 598 -11.98 -9.53 -28.13
C HIS A 598 -12.62 -10.88 -27.81
N ALA A 599 -13.87 -11.05 -28.22
CA ALA A 599 -14.51 -12.36 -28.27
C ALA A 599 -15.04 -12.59 -29.69
N ARG A 600 -14.85 -13.81 -30.21
CA ARG A 600 -15.23 -14.18 -31.57
C ARG A 600 -16.07 -15.45 -31.58
N PHE A 601 -17.12 -15.42 -32.38
CA PHE A 601 -18.15 -16.45 -32.51
C PHE A 601 -18.39 -16.77 -33.99
N PRO A 602 -17.35 -17.16 -34.76
CA PRO A 602 -17.39 -17.23 -36.23
C PRO A 602 -18.39 -18.25 -36.80
N ASN A 603 -18.93 -19.14 -35.97
CA ASN A 603 -19.87 -20.18 -36.36
C ASN A 603 -21.31 -19.91 -35.90
N HIS A 604 -21.58 -18.76 -35.27
CA HIS A 604 -22.94 -18.39 -34.86
C HIS A 604 -23.65 -17.73 -36.05
N ALA A 605 -24.82 -18.26 -36.43
CA ALA A 605 -25.70 -17.57 -37.37
C ALA A 605 -26.36 -16.39 -36.65
N ILE A 606 -26.24 -15.18 -37.19
CA ILE A 606 -26.78 -13.97 -36.57
C ILE A 606 -28.11 -13.62 -37.25
N ALA A 607 -29.21 -13.64 -36.51
CA ALA A 607 -30.51 -13.27 -37.08
C ALA A 607 -30.69 -11.74 -37.20
N ASP A 608 -31.63 -11.35 -38.07
CA ASP A 608 -32.00 -9.96 -38.41
C ASP A 608 -30.91 -9.12 -39.09
N THR A 609 -29.96 -9.76 -39.75
CA THR A 609 -28.93 -9.09 -40.54
C THR A 609 -28.46 -9.98 -41.70
N ASP A 610 -27.95 -9.36 -42.76
CA ASP A 610 -27.16 -10.03 -43.80
C ASP A 610 -25.64 -9.78 -43.61
N GLU A 611 -25.27 -9.08 -42.54
CA GLU A 611 -23.90 -8.67 -42.19
C GLU A 611 -23.35 -9.48 -40.99
N ASP A 612 -23.66 -10.78 -40.90
CA ASP A 612 -23.27 -11.66 -39.78
C ASP A 612 -21.84 -11.45 -39.27
N PRO A 613 -20.81 -11.31 -40.14
CA PRO A 613 -19.42 -11.17 -39.66
C PRO A 613 -19.14 -9.93 -38.78
N LEU A 614 -19.97 -8.88 -38.87
CA LEU A 614 -19.88 -7.71 -37.99
C LEU A 614 -20.41 -7.97 -36.58
N TYR A 615 -21.28 -8.97 -36.40
CA TYR A 615 -21.91 -9.29 -35.11
C TYR A 615 -21.37 -10.59 -34.51
N GLN A 616 -20.61 -11.37 -35.29
CA GLN A 616 -19.84 -12.54 -34.83
C GLN A 616 -18.55 -12.15 -34.09
N SER A 617 -18.21 -10.86 -34.03
CA SER A 617 -17.06 -10.33 -33.31
C SER A 617 -17.54 -9.26 -32.34
N VAL A 618 -17.03 -9.24 -31.11
CA VAL A 618 -17.29 -8.16 -30.17
C VAL A 618 -16.02 -7.72 -29.45
N ARG A 619 -15.90 -6.42 -29.20
CA ARG A 619 -15.04 -5.91 -28.14
C ARG A 619 -15.86 -5.79 -26.86
N TYR A 620 -15.46 -6.50 -25.82
CA TYR A 620 -16.08 -6.45 -24.49
C TYR A 620 -15.11 -5.88 -23.46
N ASP A 621 -15.60 -5.40 -22.32
CA ASP A 621 -14.81 -4.69 -21.29
C ASP A 621 -14.15 -3.39 -21.80
N VAL A 622 -14.79 -2.78 -22.79
CA VAL A 622 -14.36 -1.49 -23.34
C VAL A 622 -15.01 -0.36 -22.55
N SER A 623 -14.20 0.61 -22.11
CA SER A 623 -14.68 1.78 -21.38
C SER A 623 -15.03 2.94 -22.31
N ALA A 624 -14.34 3.08 -23.44
CA ALA A 624 -14.63 4.11 -24.43
C ALA A 624 -14.07 3.79 -25.82
N TYR A 625 -14.53 4.51 -26.84
CA TYR A 625 -13.82 4.75 -28.09
C TYR A 625 -13.58 6.26 -28.24
N ARG A 626 -12.33 6.63 -28.57
CA ARG A 626 -11.91 8.00 -28.89
C ARG A 626 -11.51 8.05 -30.35
N LEU A 627 -12.27 8.76 -31.16
CA LEU A 627 -12.04 8.80 -32.61
C LEU A 627 -11.69 10.23 -33.05
N LEU A 628 -10.64 10.37 -33.85
CA LEU A 628 -10.35 11.63 -34.52
C LEU A 628 -11.46 11.89 -35.53
N ALA A 629 -12.17 13.00 -35.34
CA ALA A 629 -13.28 13.42 -36.18
C ALA A 629 -13.24 14.95 -36.32
N PRO A 630 -13.18 15.51 -37.54
CA PRO A 630 -13.26 16.96 -37.73
C PRO A 630 -14.43 17.59 -36.98
N ASN A 631 -14.32 18.86 -36.57
CA ASN A 631 -15.45 19.53 -35.94
C ASN A 631 -16.66 19.57 -36.88
N GLY A 632 -17.83 19.22 -36.35
CA GLY A 632 -19.05 19.08 -37.15
C GLY A 632 -20.13 18.29 -36.45
N VAL A 633 -21.25 18.12 -37.14
CA VAL A 633 -22.37 17.28 -36.69
C VAL A 633 -22.30 15.93 -37.40
N TYR A 634 -22.42 14.85 -36.64
CA TYR A 634 -22.26 13.48 -37.12
C TYR A 634 -23.50 12.65 -36.88
N THR A 635 -23.72 11.71 -37.80
CA THR A 635 -24.52 10.52 -37.58
C THR A 635 -23.64 9.41 -37.02
N VAL A 636 -23.97 8.92 -35.83
CA VAL A 636 -23.26 7.82 -35.14
C VAL A 636 -24.20 6.63 -35.05
N THR A 637 -23.78 5.48 -35.56
CA THR A 637 -24.44 4.19 -35.44
C THR A 637 -23.56 3.25 -34.61
N LEU A 638 -24.15 2.68 -33.55
CA LEU A 638 -23.53 1.66 -32.70
C LEU A 638 -24.26 0.34 -32.92
N LYS A 639 -23.50 -0.71 -33.23
CA LYS A 639 -24.01 -2.05 -33.54
C LYS A 639 -23.67 -3.02 -32.41
N PHE A 640 -24.64 -3.79 -31.97
CA PHE A 640 -24.58 -4.67 -30.81
C PHE A 640 -25.08 -6.09 -31.14
N CYS A 641 -24.55 -7.09 -30.42
CA CYS A 641 -25.04 -8.46 -30.42
C CYS A 641 -24.69 -9.11 -29.06
N GLU A 642 -25.56 -9.98 -28.55
CA GLU A 642 -25.26 -10.84 -27.40
C GLU A 642 -25.03 -12.29 -27.88
N PRO A 643 -23.78 -12.70 -28.11
CA PRO A 643 -23.46 -14.07 -28.51
C PRO A 643 -23.14 -15.01 -27.34
N HIS A 644 -22.86 -14.47 -26.15
CA HIS A 644 -22.31 -15.24 -25.04
C HIS A 644 -23.38 -15.71 -24.05
N TYR A 645 -24.23 -14.80 -23.57
CA TYR A 645 -25.25 -15.12 -22.58
C TYR A 645 -26.55 -15.62 -23.22
N ASP A 646 -27.24 -16.51 -22.51
CA ASP A 646 -28.47 -17.19 -22.93
C ASP A 646 -29.71 -16.76 -22.13
N GLN A 647 -29.60 -15.70 -21.33
CA GLN A 647 -30.70 -15.16 -20.52
C GLN A 647 -30.54 -13.64 -20.28
N PRO A 648 -31.64 -12.91 -20.05
CA PRO A 648 -31.59 -11.47 -19.76
C PRO A 648 -30.96 -11.20 -18.39
N GLY A 649 -30.53 -9.96 -18.18
CA GLY A 649 -29.98 -9.41 -16.94
C GLY A 649 -28.52 -9.79 -16.69
N LYS A 650 -27.85 -10.48 -17.62
CA LYS A 650 -26.44 -10.89 -17.46
C LYS A 650 -25.45 -9.81 -17.88
N ARG A 651 -25.80 -8.98 -18.86
CA ARG A 651 -24.98 -7.86 -19.32
C ARG A 651 -25.87 -6.65 -19.50
N VAL A 652 -25.67 -5.64 -18.66
CA VAL A 652 -26.43 -4.38 -18.69
C VAL A 652 -25.45 -3.21 -18.60
N PHE A 653 -25.54 -2.26 -19.53
CA PHE A 653 -24.66 -1.10 -19.56
C PHE A 653 -25.29 0.12 -20.23
N GLY A 654 -24.80 1.30 -19.89
CA GLY A 654 -25.15 2.57 -20.55
C GLY A 654 -24.15 2.98 -21.63
N VAL A 655 -24.53 3.94 -22.46
CA VAL A 655 -23.66 4.56 -23.48
C VAL A 655 -23.83 6.09 -23.43
N LYS A 656 -22.70 6.81 -23.45
CA LYS A 656 -22.66 8.27 -23.65
C LYS A 656 -21.99 8.60 -24.99
N LEU A 657 -22.55 9.56 -25.71
CA LEU A 657 -21.94 10.21 -26.88
C LEU A 657 -21.65 11.67 -26.55
N GLN A 658 -20.38 12.09 -26.66
CA GLN A 658 -19.96 13.46 -26.31
C GLN A 658 -20.47 13.88 -24.92
N ASP A 659 -20.25 13.00 -23.93
CA ASP A 659 -20.66 13.12 -22.53
C ASP A 659 -22.17 13.15 -22.25
N ARG A 660 -23.02 13.03 -23.28
CA ARG A 660 -24.48 12.92 -23.15
C ARG A 660 -24.91 11.47 -23.14
N ALA A 661 -25.69 11.06 -22.13
CA ALA A 661 -26.27 9.73 -22.08
C ALA A 661 -27.25 9.53 -23.25
N VAL A 662 -27.04 8.47 -24.02
CA VAL A 662 -27.88 8.09 -25.16
C VAL A 662 -28.53 6.72 -24.97
N LEU A 663 -27.95 5.89 -24.12
CA LEU A 663 -28.53 4.64 -23.61
C LEU A 663 -28.21 4.55 -22.12
N GLU A 664 -29.17 4.15 -21.29
CA GLU A 664 -28.97 4.10 -19.84
C GLU A 664 -28.80 2.66 -19.32
N ASN A 665 -29.68 1.73 -19.70
CA ASN A 665 -29.70 0.34 -19.19
C ASN A 665 -29.83 -0.66 -20.35
N LEU A 666 -28.91 -0.64 -21.32
CA LEU A 666 -28.96 -1.56 -22.45
C LEU A 666 -28.65 -2.98 -22.00
N ASP A 667 -29.66 -3.85 -22.10
CA ASP A 667 -29.51 -5.30 -22.10
C ASP A 667 -29.81 -5.81 -23.52
N ILE A 668 -28.76 -6.24 -24.22
CA ILE A 668 -28.87 -6.68 -25.61
C ILE A 668 -29.74 -7.95 -25.69
N PHE A 669 -29.56 -8.89 -24.76
CA PHE A 669 -30.35 -10.13 -24.73
C PHE A 669 -31.83 -9.84 -24.48
N ALA A 670 -32.14 -9.02 -23.48
CA ALA A 670 -33.53 -8.67 -23.20
C ALA A 670 -34.19 -7.93 -24.37
N ARG A 671 -33.40 -7.22 -25.19
CA ARG A 671 -33.92 -6.44 -26.31
C ARG A 671 -34.17 -7.28 -27.56
N VAL A 672 -33.24 -8.14 -27.94
CA VAL A 672 -33.31 -8.90 -29.20
C VAL A 672 -33.15 -10.41 -29.03
N GLY A 673 -32.61 -10.89 -27.91
CA GLY A 673 -32.25 -12.29 -27.67
C GLY A 673 -30.78 -12.59 -28.01
N ARG A 674 -30.41 -13.87 -27.96
CA ARG A 674 -29.07 -14.33 -28.33
C ARG A 674 -28.87 -14.30 -29.84
N ASP A 675 -27.64 -14.00 -30.29
CA ASP A 675 -27.22 -14.12 -31.69
C ASP A 675 -28.13 -13.34 -32.67
N ARG A 676 -28.51 -12.11 -32.28
CA ARG A 676 -29.35 -11.21 -33.09
C ARG A 676 -28.77 -9.80 -33.13
N ALA A 677 -28.81 -9.20 -34.31
CA ALA A 677 -28.28 -7.86 -34.54
C ALA A 677 -29.14 -6.78 -33.87
N LEU A 678 -28.50 -5.77 -33.27
CA LEU A 678 -29.17 -4.63 -32.66
C LEU A 678 -28.40 -3.33 -32.92
N ASP A 679 -29.04 -2.39 -33.60
CA ASP A 679 -28.42 -1.12 -33.99
C ASP A 679 -29.13 0.09 -33.39
N PHE A 680 -28.34 1.07 -32.98
CA PHE A 680 -28.83 2.39 -32.57
C PHE A 680 -28.13 3.49 -33.36
N THR A 681 -28.90 4.46 -33.87
CA THR A 681 -28.38 5.56 -34.69
C THR A 681 -28.81 6.92 -34.14
N TRP A 682 -27.87 7.86 -34.05
CA TRP A 682 -28.10 9.25 -33.61
C TRP A 682 -27.53 10.22 -34.64
N THR A 683 -28.34 11.16 -35.14
CA THR A 683 -27.99 12.05 -36.28
C THR A 683 -27.44 13.43 -35.90
N ASN A 684 -27.44 13.79 -34.61
CA ASN A 684 -27.09 15.14 -34.12
C ASN A 684 -25.95 15.13 -33.09
N VAL A 685 -24.89 14.36 -33.34
CA VAL A 685 -23.73 14.28 -32.44
C VAL A 685 -22.73 15.37 -32.79
N VAL A 686 -22.57 16.37 -31.92
CA VAL A 686 -21.73 17.55 -32.17
C VAL A 686 -20.30 17.32 -31.67
N VAL A 687 -19.32 17.46 -32.56
CA VAL A 687 -17.88 17.44 -32.27
C VAL A 687 -17.32 18.86 -32.38
N THR A 688 -16.69 19.35 -31.31
CA THR A 688 -16.18 20.74 -31.21
C THR A 688 -14.67 20.82 -30.97
N ASN A 689 -14.01 19.69 -30.66
CA ASN A 689 -12.61 19.62 -30.25
C ASN A 689 -11.77 18.65 -31.09
N GLY A 690 -12.25 18.22 -32.26
CA GLY A 690 -11.57 17.26 -33.13
C GLY A 690 -11.68 15.80 -32.70
N TRP A 691 -12.47 15.51 -31.65
CA TRP A 691 -12.62 14.18 -31.07
C TRP A 691 -14.09 13.81 -30.88
N LEU A 692 -14.45 12.62 -31.35
CA LEU A 692 -15.71 11.97 -31.05
C LEU A 692 -15.50 10.92 -29.95
N HIS A 693 -16.19 11.11 -28.82
CA HIS A 693 -16.10 10.28 -27.64
C HIS A 693 -17.36 9.43 -27.49
N ILE A 694 -17.17 8.12 -27.43
CA ILE A 694 -18.18 7.11 -27.11
C ILE A 694 -17.76 6.48 -25.79
N GLN A 695 -18.54 6.59 -24.73
CA GLN A 695 -18.23 5.99 -23.43
C GLN A 695 -19.25 4.90 -23.11
N PHE A 696 -18.78 3.81 -22.51
CA PHE A 696 -19.63 2.71 -22.06
C PHE A 696 -19.61 2.66 -20.53
N LEU A 697 -20.78 2.50 -19.93
CA LEU A 697 -20.99 2.57 -18.49
C LEU A 697 -21.44 1.20 -17.99
N PRO A 698 -20.54 0.34 -17.47
CA PRO A 698 -20.94 -0.96 -16.93
C PRO A 698 -21.96 -0.79 -15.79
N GLN A 699 -22.97 -1.67 -15.75
CA GLN A 699 -23.90 -1.78 -14.63
C GLN A 699 -23.98 -3.20 -14.10
N ILE A 700 -24.09 -4.19 -15.00
CA ILE A 700 -23.96 -5.62 -14.71
C ILE A 700 -23.04 -6.20 -15.79
N GLU A 701 -21.93 -6.79 -15.36
CA GLU A 701 -20.88 -7.33 -16.25
C GLU A 701 -20.27 -6.26 -17.19
N TYR A 702 -19.39 -6.69 -18.10
CA TYR A 702 -18.66 -5.81 -19.01
C TYR A 702 -19.48 -5.36 -20.23
N PRO A 703 -19.43 -4.07 -20.64
CA PRO A 703 -20.04 -3.59 -21.87
C PRO A 703 -19.48 -4.31 -23.08
N SER A 704 -20.28 -4.43 -24.14
CA SER A 704 -19.91 -5.11 -25.39
C SER A 704 -20.36 -4.28 -26.59
N ILE A 705 -19.56 -4.26 -27.66
CA ILE A 705 -19.92 -3.64 -28.93
C ILE A 705 -19.38 -4.46 -30.11
N ALA A 706 -20.21 -4.60 -31.15
CA ALA A 706 -19.92 -5.38 -32.36
C ALA A 706 -19.33 -4.50 -33.47
N ALA A 707 -19.88 -3.31 -33.72
CA ALA A 707 -19.33 -2.41 -34.73
C ALA A 707 -19.72 -0.93 -34.53
N LEU A 708 -18.98 -0.04 -35.20
CA LEU A 708 -19.15 1.41 -35.19
C LEU A 708 -19.24 1.96 -36.61
N LEU A 709 -20.18 2.88 -36.84
CA LEU A 709 -20.23 3.71 -38.04
C LEU A 709 -20.42 5.18 -37.64
N ILE A 710 -19.50 6.05 -38.03
CA ILE A 710 -19.60 7.50 -37.82
C ILE A 710 -19.52 8.15 -39.19
N SER A 711 -20.48 9.01 -39.51
CA SER A 711 -20.53 9.68 -40.81
C SER A 711 -21.05 11.11 -40.75
N ASN A 712 -20.56 11.94 -41.65
CA ASN A 712 -21.18 13.19 -42.08
C ASN A 712 -20.89 13.39 -43.60
N ALA A 713 -21.23 14.55 -44.16
CA ALA A 713 -21.06 14.81 -45.59
C ALA A 713 -19.60 14.64 -46.10
N ASN A 714 -18.59 14.81 -45.24
CA ASN A 714 -17.17 14.87 -45.62
C ASN A 714 -16.28 13.87 -44.89
N PHE A 715 -16.84 13.03 -44.00
CA PHE A 715 -16.09 12.10 -43.17
C PHE A 715 -16.91 10.83 -42.95
N VAL A 716 -16.29 9.67 -43.10
CA VAL A 716 -16.88 8.39 -42.71
C VAL A 716 -15.81 7.51 -42.07
N THR A 717 -16.13 6.91 -40.93
CA THR A 717 -15.32 5.86 -40.31
C THR A 717 -16.20 4.65 -39.97
N ARG A 718 -15.69 3.45 -40.23
CA ARG A 718 -16.37 2.17 -40.00
C ARG A 718 -15.42 1.20 -39.35
N ILE A 719 -15.80 0.58 -38.24
CA ILE A 719 -14.92 -0.27 -37.43
C ILE A 719 -15.66 -1.54 -37.01
N ASN A 720 -15.09 -2.71 -37.32
CA ASN A 720 -15.58 -4.02 -36.88
C ASN A 720 -14.97 -4.35 -35.51
N CYS A 721 -15.65 -3.98 -34.42
CA CYS A 721 -15.12 -4.01 -33.05
C CYS A 721 -14.80 -5.46 -32.60
N GLY A 722 -13.56 -5.70 -32.17
CA GLY A 722 -13.06 -7.03 -31.83
C GLY A 722 -12.83 -7.99 -33.01
N GLY A 723 -13.17 -7.55 -34.23
CA GLY A 723 -13.10 -8.34 -35.46
C GLY A 723 -12.00 -7.90 -36.44
N PRO A 724 -11.66 -8.74 -37.41
CA PRO A 724 -10.83 -8.34 -38.56
C PRO A 724 -11.61 -7.38 -39.48
N ALA A 725 -10.91 -6.77 -40.45
CA ALA A 725 -11.57 -5.97 -41.48
C ALA A 725 -12.57 -6.82 -42.26
N TRP A 726 -13.75 -6.26 -42.54
CA TRP A 726 -14.82 -6.94 -43.28
C TRP A 726 -15.64 -5.91 -44.07
N GLY A 727 -15.85 -6.16 -45.36
CA GLY A 727 -16.48 -5.19 -46.25
C GLY A 727 -15.74 -3.85 -46.26
N ASP A 728 -16.45 -2.76 -45.98
CA ASP A 728 -15.90 -1.41 -45.82
C ASP A 728 -15.62 -1.03 -44.35
N PHE A 729 -15.75 -1.98 -43.41
CA PHE A 729 -15.36 -1.82 -42.01
C PHE A 729 -13.88 -2.17 -41.82
N ALA A 730 -13.13 -1.23 -41.25
CA ALA A 730 -11.75 -1.47 -40.86
C ALA A 730 -11.70 -2.46 -39.67
N ALA A 731 -10.58 -3.18 -39.58
CA ALA A 731 -10.28 -3.97 -38.39
C ALA A 731 -10.22 -3.06 -37.16
N ASP A 732 -10.68 -3.57 -36.02
CA ASP A 732 -10.50 -2.89 -34.74
C ASP A 732 -9.03 -2.89 -34.29
N TRP A 733 -8.70 -2.03 -33.33
CA TRP A 733 -7.38 -1.99 -32.72
C TRP A 733 -7.05 -3.33 -32.04
N PRO A 734 -5.76 -3.66 -31.80
CA PRO A 734 -5.38 -4.81 -31.00
C PRO A 734 -6.09 -4.85 -29.62
N GLU A 735 -6.14 -6.02 -29.00
CA GLU A 735 -6.53 -6.12 -27.59
C GLU A 735 -5.62 -5.23 -26.74
N SER A 736 -6.21 -4.59 -25.74
CA SER A 736 -5.40 -3.95 -24.71
C SER A 736 -4.69 -5.04 -23.89
N SER A 737 -3.39 -5.22 -24.10
CA SER A 737 -2.60 -6.10 -23.23
C SER A 737 -2.49 -5.46 -21.85
N PRO A 738 -2.53 -6.21 -20.73
CA PRO A 738 -2.10 -5.71 -19.42
C PRO A 738 -0.73 -5.01 -19.47
N ASP A 739 0.12 -5.39 -20.44
CA ASP A 739 1.45 -4.82 -20.66
C ASP A 739 1.45 -3.46 -21.38
N THR A 740 0.29 -2.91 -21.75
CA THR A 740 0.17 -1.58 -22.39
C THR A 740 -0.04 -0.43 -21.40
N GLU A 741 -0.30 -0.70 -20.11
CA GLU A 741 -0.19 0.35 -19.07
C GLU A 741 1.30 0.70 -18.89
N THR A 742 1.74 1.80 -19.52
CA THR A 742 3.05 2.39 -19.26
C THR A 742 3.00 3.15 -17.95
N PHE A 743 3.41 2.51 -16.86
CA PHE A 743 3.64 3.19 -15.59
C PHE A 743 4.87 4.12 -15.67
N PRO A 744 4.92 5.19 -14.86
CA PRO A 744 6.15 5.94 -14.64
C PRO A 744 7.34 5.01 -14.34
N PRO A 745 8.55 5.35 -14.79
CA PRO A 745 9.73 4.51 -14.59
C PRO A 745 9.97 4.30 -13.09
N THR A 746 10.51 3.14 -12.69
CA THR A 746 10.74 2.77 -11.28
C THR A 746 12.19 2.37 -10.99
N ALA A 747 13.07 2.45 -11.99
CA ALA A 747 14.47 2.03 -11.89
C ALA A 747 15.24 2.78 -10.79
N ASP A 748 15.04 4.10 -10.68
CA ASP A 748 15.67 4.94 -9.66
C ASP A 748 15.20 4.57 -8.25
N PHE A 749 13.90 4.31 -8.09
CA PHE A 749 13.32 3.89 -6.81
C PHE A 749 13.89 2.55 -6.38
N TYR A 750 13.80 1.52 -7.24
CA TYR A 750 14.23 0.18 -6.86
C TYR A 750 15.74 0.08 -6.65
N LEU A 751 16.53 0.89 -7.35
CA LEU A 751 17.97 0.95 -7.09
C LEU A 751 18.27 1.51 -5.70
N ASP A 752 17.64 2.62 -5.33
CA ASP A 752 17.79 3.23 -4.01
C ASP A 752 17.30 2.29 -2.89
N TRP A 753 16.13 1.71 -3.09
CA TRP A 753 15.51 0.73 -2.21
C TRP A 753 16.38 -0.52 -2.04
N ALA A 754 16.85 -1.13 -3.13
CA ALA A 754 17.67 -2.34 -3.06
C ALA A 754 19.03 -2.10 -2.40
N ARG A 755 19.62 -0.90 -2.52
CA ARG A 755 20.84 -0.53 -1.77
C ARG A 755 20.62 -0.54 -0.26
N ALA A 756 19.50 0.01 0.20
CA ALA A 756 19.15 0.00 1.62
C ALA A 756 18.76 -1.40 2.12
N GLU A 757 18.01 -2.15 1.32
CA GLU A 757 17.49 -3.47 1.70
C GLU A 757 18.54 -4.57 1.64
N PHE A 758 19.37 -4.61 0.59
CA PHE A 758 20.22 -5.77 0.25
C PHE A 758 21.72 -5.43 0.15
N GLY A 759 22.08 -4.15 0.19
CA GLY A 759 23.46 -3.68 0.10
C GLY A 759 23.95 -3.53 -1.34
N ASP A 760 25.02 -2.74 -1.52
CA ASP A 760 25.48 -2.30 -2.84
C ASP A 760 25.91 -3.45 -3.76
N ALA A 761 26.42 -4.55 -3.22
CA ALA A 761 26.96 -5.67 -4.00
C ALA A 761 25.94 -6.32 -4.94
N VAL A 762 24.66 -6.31 -4.59
CA VAL A 762 23.57 -6.93 -5.38
C VAL A 762 22.50 -5.94 -5.83
N ALA A 763 22.56 -4.67 -5.38
CA ALA A 763 21.48 -3.72 -5.51
C ALA A 763 21.02 -3.50 -6.95
N GLU A 764 21.93 -3.31 -7.91
CA GLU A 764 21.57 -3.08 -9.31
C GLU A 764 20.83 -4.27 -9.93
N ARG A 765 21.32 -5.49 -9.66
CA ARG A 765 20.72 -6.73 -10.19
C ARG A 765 19.38 -7.01 -9.52
N ALA A 766 19.28 -6.82 -8.22
CA ALA A 766 18.02 -6.94 -7.49
C ALA A 766 17.01 -5.91 -7.97
N ALA A 767 17.40 -4.64 -8.11
CA ALA A 767 16.54 -3.57 -8.60
C ALA A 767 15.97 -3.86 -9.99
N ALA A 768 16.79 -4.39 -10.91
CA ALA A 768 16.32 -4.80 -12.24
C ALA A 768 15.26 -5.91 -12.17
N ILE A 769 15.42 -6.89 -11.26
CA ILE A 769 14.42 -7.93 -11.04
C ILE A 769 13.12 -7.32 -10.50
N PHE A 770 13.19 -6.48 -9.46
CA PHE A 770 12.01 -5.85 -8.85
C PHE A 770 11.28 -4.93 -9.83
N GLN A 771 12.01 -4.15 -10.63
CA GLN A 771 11.45 -3.32 -11.70
C GLN A 771 10.71 -4.16 -12.74
N LYS A 772 11.26 -5.31 -13.15
CA LYS A 772 10.66 -6.21 -14.14
C LYS A 772 9.30 -6.77 -13.68
N ILE A 773 9.15 -7.02 -12.38
CA ILE A 773 7.96 -7.65 -11.78
C ILE A 773 6.97 -6.66 -11.15
N ASP A 774 7.31 -5.38 -11.03
CA ASP A 774 6.42 -4.32 -10.54
C ASP A 774 5.17 -4.22 -11.41
N GLY A 775 3.99 -4.28 -10.78
CA GLY A 775 2.68 -4.34 -11.45
C GLY A 775 2.40 -5.64 -12.22
N ARG A 776 3.32 -6.61 -12.24
CA ARG A 776 3.31 -7.78 -13.14
C ARG A 776 3.49 -9.12 -12.42
N LEU A 777 3.36 -9.14 -11.10
CA LEU A 777 3.44 -10.37 -10.32
C LEU A 777 2.31 -11.35 -10.71
N PRO A 778 2.60 -12.66 -10.80
CA PRO A 778 1.57 -13.68 -10.94
C PRO A 778 0.60 -13.67 -9.75
N ARG A 779 -0.67 -14.02 -10.01
CA ARG A 779 -1.77 -13.94 -9.04
C ARG A 779 -2.40 -15.32 -8.75
N PRO A 780 -1.81 -16.12 -7.83
CA PRO A 780 -2.36 -17.42 -7.43
C PRO A 780 -3.45 -17.36 -6.34
N CYS A 781 -3.69 -16.21 -5.72
CA CYS A 781 -4.83 -15.96 -4.84
C CYS A 781 -5.69 -14.79 -5.35
N ASP A 782 -6.97 -14.79 -5.01
CA ASP A 782 -7.97 -13.84 -5.46
C ASP A 782 -9.18 -13.82 -4.50
N TRP A 783 -10.24 -13.08 -4.84
CA TRP A 783 -11.46 -13.04 -4.04
C TRP A 783 -12.23 -14.36 -4.19
N VAL A 784 -12.19 -15.23 -3.18
CA VAL A 784 -12.92 -16.51 -3.15
C VAL A 784 -13.70 -16.60 -1.84
N ASN A 785 -14.93 -16.06 -1.84
CA ASN A 785 -15.75 -15.84 -0.63
C ASN A 785 -15.15 -14.85 0.39
N GLY A 786 -14.03 -14.20 0.06
CA GLY A 786 -13.29 -13.29 0.92
C GLY A 786 -11.86 -13.05 0.41
N PRO A 787 -11.06 -12.29 1.17
CA PRO A 787 -9.72 -11.87 0.76
C PRO A 787 -8.70 -13.01 0.83
N GLY A 788 -7.79 -13.05 -0.15
CA GLY A 788 -6.65 -13.97 -0.14
C GLY A 788 -7.00 -15.45 -0.34
N GLY A 789 -8.21 -15.72 -0.84
CA GLY A 789 -8.68 -17.05 -1.16
C GLY A 789 -7.96 -17.67 -2.36
N ILE A 790 -7.87 -19.00 -2.41
CA ILE A 790 -7.23 -19.72 -3.52
C ILE A 790 -8.23 -20.63 -4.25
N ARG A 791 -7.92 -21.00 -5.50
CA ARG A 791 -8.71 -21.93 -6.31
C ARG A 791 -7.81 -22.91 -7.08
N PRO A 792 -8.32 -24.10 -7.44
CA PRO A 792 -7.56 -25.04 -8.27
C PRO A 792 -7.20 -24.40 -9.63
N ASP A 793 -5.96 -24.60 -10.09
CA ASP A 793 -5.51 -24.16 -11.41
C ASP A 793 -5.34 -25.37 -12.34
N PRO A 794 -6.18 -25.54 -13.38
CA PRO A 794 -6.13 -26.73 -14.24
C PRO A 794 -4.91 -26.74 -15.18
N ARG A 795 -4.14 -25.65 -15.27
CA ARG A 795 -2.96 -25.58 -16.14
C ARG A 795 -1.85 -26.49 -15.60
N PRO A 796 -1.11 -27.21 -16.46
CA PRO A 796 0.04 -28.00 -16.01
C PRO A 796 1.11 -27.12 -15.35
N TRP A 797 1.69 -27.59 -14.23
CA TRP A 797 2.71 -26.84 -13.48
C TRP A 797 3.87 -26.38 -14.37
N GLY A 798 4.33 -27.22 -15.32
CA GLY A 798 5.40 -26.85 -16.25
C GLY A 798 5.12 -25.61 -17.12
N LYS A 799 3.84 -25.24 -17.33
CA LYS A 799 3.45 -24.00 -18.02
C LYS A 799 3.34 -22.81 -17.06
N VAL A 800 2.88 -23.05 -15.82
CA VAL A 800 2.68 -22.01 -14.81
C VAL A 800 4.01 -21.57 -14.19
N SER A 801 4.93 -22.50 -13.96
CA SER A 801 6.21 -22.27 -13.29
C SER A 801 7.10 -21.24 -13.99
N ALA A 802 6.99 -21.12 -15.32
CA ALA A 802 7.75 -20.16 -16.12
C ALA A 802 7.51 -18.70 -15.70
N GLN A 803 6.32 -18.38 -15.18
CA GLN A 803 5.96 -17.04 -14.70
C GLN A 803 6.73 -16.66 -13.41
N TYR A 804 7.38 -17.62 -12.76
CA TYR A 804 8.12 -17.46 -11.51
C TYR A 804 9.63 -17.56 -11.67
N ALA A 805 10.16 -17.45 -12.90
CA ALA A 805 11.60 -17.49 -13.16
C ALA A 805 12.40 -16.43 -12.35
N PHE A 806 11.76 -15.28 -12.07
CA PHE A 806 12.35 -14.21 -11.26
C PHE A 806 12.71 -14.65 -9.83
N VAL A 807 12.07 -15.71 -9.29
CA VAL A 807 12.39 -16.27 -7.98
C VAL A 807 13.79 -16.90 -7.99
N ASP A 808 14.15 -17.59 -9.08
CA ASP A 808 15.46 -18.21 -9.23
C ASP A 808 16.52 -17.17 -9.59
N GLU A 809 16.17 -16.16 -10.40
CA GLU A 809 17.01 -14.98 -10.67
C GLU A 809 17.39 -14.27 -9.35
N LEU A 810 16.42 -14.07 -8.44
CA LEU A 810 16.68 -13.49 -7.12
C LEU A 810 17.49 -14.45 -6.24
N ALA A 811 17.11 -15.72 -6.16
CA ALA A 811 17.82 -16.71 -5.34
C ALA A 811 19.32 -16.79 -5.69
N ALA A 812 19.68 -16.62 -6.96
CA ALA A 812 21.06 -16.62 -7.43
C ALA A 812 21.91 -15.45 -6.89
N LEU A 813 21.28 -14.38 -6.37
CA LEU A 813 21.98 -13.27 -5.71
C LEU A 813 22.32 -13.57 -4.25
N ALA A 814 21.64 -14.51 -3.60
CA ALA A 814 21.74 -14.74 -2.15
C ALA A 814 23.18 -14.94 -1.63
N PRO A 815 24.08 -15.69 -2.31
CA PRO A 815 25.47 -15.86 -1.86
C PRO A 815 26.31 -14.57 -1.87
N GLN A 816 25.86 -13.54 -2.59
CA GLN A 816 26.57 -12.27 -2.76
C GLN A 816 26.11 -11.19 -1.76
N VAL A 817 25.05 -11.47 -0.98
CA VAL A 817 24.52 -10.55 0.03
C VAL A 817 25.41 -10.59 1.27
N GLN A 818 26.06 -9.47 1.58
CA GLN A 818 27.00 -9.35 2.70
C GLN A 818 26.42 -8.48 3.81
N GLY A 819 26.45 -8.98 5.05
CA GLY A 819 25.89 -8.32 6.23
C GLY A 819 24.65 -9.05 6.76
N ALA A 820 24.55 -9.19 8.08
CA ALA A 820 23.48 -9.98 8.71
C ALA A 820 22.09 -9.37 8.51
N GLY A 821 21.97 -8.04 8.61
CA GLY A 821 20.72 -7.31 8.40
C GLY A 821 20.30 -7.32 6.93
N TYR A 822 21.25 -7.09 6.01
CA TYR A 822 21.01 -7.23 4.57
C TYR A 822 20.55 -8.66 4.21
N ARG A 823 21.19 -9.68 4.79
CA ARG A 823 20.83 -11.09 4.57
C ARG A 823 19.42 -11.41 5.06
N GLU A 824 19.04 -10.96 6.25
CA GLU A 824 17.70 -11.16 6.81
C GLU A 824 16.62 -10.51 5.94
N ARG A 825 16.81 -9.25 5.53
CA ARG A 825 15.84 -8.54 4.66
C ARG A 825 15.74 -9.18 3.28
N PHE A 826 16.86 -9.61 2.72
CA PHE A 826 16.88 -10.37 1.47
C PHE A 826 16.16 -11.71 1.59
N ASP A 827 16.45 -12.50 2.63
CA ASP A 827 15.80 -13.79 2.86
C ASP A 827 14.30 -13.64 3.06
N TRP A 828 13.87 -12.57 3.71
CA TRP A 828 12.46 -12.24 3.85
C TRP A 828 11.78 -12.10 2.47
N TRP A 829 12.31 -11.26 1.58
CA TRP A 829 11.76 -11.09 0.22
C TRP A 829 11.85 -12.36 -0.62
N LEU A 830 12.97 -13.09 -0.54
CA LEU A 830 13.13 -14.35 -1.26
C LEU A 830 12.11 -15.39 -0.80
N ASN A 831 11.86 -15.51 0.50
CA ASN A 831 10.86 -16.44 1.03
C ASN A 831 9.44 -16.00 0.69
N THR A 832 9.14 -14.69 0.68
CA THR A 832 7.87 -14.16 0.17
C THR A 832 7.59 -14.61 -1.27
N PHE A 833 8.58 -14.53 -2.16
CA PHE A 833 8.39 -14.96 -3.55
C PHE A 833 8.41 -16.48 -3.74
N ARG A 834 9.16 -17.22 -2.92
CA ARG A 834 9.09 -18.69 -2.87
C ARG A 834 7.73 -19.17 -2.41
N TYR A 835 7.15 -18.52 -1.41
CA TYR A 835 5.79 -18.75 -0.94
C TYR A 835 4.77 -18.48 -2.07
N LEU A 836 4.89 -17.36 -2.78
CA LEU A 836 4.04 -17.05 -3.93
C LEU A 836 4.10 -18.14 -5.02
N ARG A 837 5.32 -18.60 -5.38
CA ARG A 837 5.53 -19.68 -6.35
C ARG A 837 4.94 -21.02 -5.86
N ALA A 838 5.17 -21.35 -4.58
CA ALA A 838 4.70 -22.58 -3.99
C ALA A 838 3.17 -22.63 -3.90
N MET A 839 2.51 -21.51 -3.61
CA MET A 839 1.04 -21.38 -3.65
C MET A 839 0.49 -21.75 -5.04
N ALA A 840 1.12 -21.27 -6.12
CA ALA A 840 0.68 -21.62 -7.48
C ALA A 840 0.83 -23.11 -7.79
N GLN A 841 1.90 -23.74 -7.30
CA GLN A 841 2.11 -25.18 -7.44
C GLN A 841 1.08 -26.00 -6.64
N VAL A 842 0.74 -25.52 -5.43
CA VAL A 842 -0.36 -26.07 -4.62
C VAL A 842 -1.67 -26.02 -5.41
N ASN A 843 -2.01 -24.89 -6.04
CA ASN A 843 -3.23 -24.76 -6.85
C ASN A 843 -3.27 -25.73 -8.04
N CYS A 844 -2.12 -25.92 -8.73
CA CYS A 844 -2.04 -26.87 -9.85
C CYS A 844 -2.25 -28.31 -9.39
N THR A 845 -1.62 -28.71 -8.29
CA THR A 845 -1.72 -30.06 -7.71
C THR A 845 -3.12 -30.31 -7.14
N TRP A 846 -3.72 -29.28 -6.55
CA TRP A 846 -5.11 -29.32 -6.09
C TRP A 846 -6.08 -29.58 -7.25
N ALA A 847 -5.89 -28.96 -8.42
CA ALA A 847 -6.72 -29.23 -9.59
C ALA A 847 -6.62 -30.69 -10.06
N GLN A 848 -5.42 -31.27 -10.05
CA GLN A 848 -5.23 -32.68 -10.38
C GLN A 848 -5.98 -33.58 -9.39
N LEU A 849 -5.86 -33.31 -8.08
CA LEU A 849 -6.57 -34.05 -7.05
C LEU A 849 -8.09 -33.94 -7.23
N THR A 850 -8.61 -32.72 -7.44
CA THR A 850 -10.04 -32.47 -7.66
C THR A 850 -10.58 -33.26 -8.85
N ASN A 851 -9.85 -33.30 -9.96
CA ASN A 851 -10.24 -34.10 -11.14
C ASN A 851 -10.30 -35.60 -10.83
N VAL A 852 -9.30 -36.14 -10.12
CA VAL A 852 -9.31 -37.55 -9.71
C VAL A 852 -10.46 -37.83 -8.74
N MET A 853 -10.71 -36.94 -7.78
CA MET A 853 -11.81 -37.08 -6.83
C MET A 853 -13.18 -37.06 -7.52
N ALA A 854 -13.35 -36.29 -8.59
CA ALA A 854 -14.57 -36.34 -9.41
C ALA A 854 -14.77 -37.73 -10.04
N SER A 855 -13.71 -38.35 -10.57
CA SER A 855 -13.77 -39.73 -11.09
C SER A 855 -14.06 -40.75 -9.99
N VAL A 856 -13.45 -40.62 -8.81
CA VAL A 856 -13.72 -41.49 -7.65
C VAL A 856 -15.19 -41.37 -7.20
N LYS A 857 -15.74 -40.15 -7.19
CA LYS A 857 -17.14 -39.90 -6.80
C LYS A 857 -18.13 -40.52 -7.78
N ALA A 858 -17.78 -40.58 -9.07
CA ALA A 858 -18.61 -41.19 -10.11
C ALA A 858 -18.62 -42.73 -10.07
N GLU A 859 -17.62 -43.36 -9.42
CA GLU A 859 -17.55 -44.81 -9.29
C GLU A 859 -18.57 -45.32 -8.24
N THR A 860 -19.46 -46.20 -8.68
CA THR A 860 -20.53 -46.77 -7.85
C THR A 860 -20.11 -48.05 -7.14
N ASN A 861 -19.15 -48.80 -7.69
CA ASN A 861 -18.61 -49.99 -7.06
C ASN A 861 -17.65 -49.64 -5.92
N ALA A 862 -17.97 -50.05 -4.70
CA ALA A 862 -17.18 -49.72 -3.51
C ALA A 862 -15.74 -50.26 -3.53
N VAL A 863 -15.50 -51.43 -4.13
CA VAL A 863 -14.16 -52.03 -4.22
C VAL A 863 -13.31 -51.25 -5.22
N THR A 864 -13.85 -50.99 -6.41
CA THR A 864 -13.18 -50.19 -7.45
C THR A 864 -12.93 -48.76 -6.97
N ARG A 865 -13.89 -48.16 -6.25
CA ARG A 865 -13.76 -46.82 -5.68
C ARG A 865 -12.59 -46.77 -4.68
N ARG A 866 -12.48 -47.75 -3.79
CA ARG A 866 -11.35 -47.85 -2.84
C ARG A 866 -10.01 -48.02 -3.55
N ALA A 867 -9.95 -48.85 -4.59
CA ALA A 867 -8.75 -49.01 -5.40
C ALA A 867 -8.35 -47.70 -6.08
N LEU A 868 -9.30 -46.98 -6.70
CA LEU A 868 -9.06 -45.67 -7.31
C LEU A 868 -8.54 -44.64 -6.30
N VAL A 869 -9.07 -44.62 -5.07
CA VAL A 869 -8.54 -43.74 -4.02
C VAL A 869 -7.08 -44.08 -3.70
N ARG A 870 -6.76 -45.37 -3.49
CA ARG A 870 -5.39 -45.81 -3.14
C ARG A 870 -4.38 -45.56 -4.25
N GLU A 871 -4.76 -45.83 -5.49
CA GLU A 871 -3.86 -45.80 -6.65
C GLU A 871 -3.69 -44.40 -7.24
N LYS A 872 -4.74 -43.55 -7.20
CA LYS A 872 -4.74 -42.26 -7.88
C LYS A 872 -4.85 -41.06 -6.94
N ALA A 873 -5.82 -41.07 -6.02
CA ALA A 873 -6.08 -39.89 -5.18
C ALA A 873 -5.06 -39.73 -4.04
N LEU A 874 -4.69 -40.84 -3.38
CA LEU A 874 -3.80 -40.81 -2.22
C LEU A 874 -2.37 -40.36 -2.55
N PRO A 875 -1.74 -40.74 -3.69
CA PRO A 875 -0.47 -40.18 -4.11
C PRO A 875 -0.52 -38.65 -4.29
N LEU A 876 -1.53 -38.14 -5.00
CA LEU A 876 -1.72 -36.70 -5.20
C LEU A 876 -1.99 -35.96 -3.88
N ARG A 877 -2.74 -36.59 -2.95
CA ARG A 877 -2.96 -36.06 -1.61
C ARG A 877 -1.65 -35.90 -0.84
N ARG A 878 -0.76 -36.89 -0.89
CA ARG A 878 0.55 -36.85 -0.23
C ARG A 878 1.43 -35.76 -0.81
N GLU A 879 1.46 -35.65 -2.13
CA GLU A 879 2.17 -34.57 -2.84
C GLU A 879 1.62 -33.19 -2.44
N LEU A 880 0.30 -33.01 -2.42
CA LEU A 880 -0.33 -31.76 -2.00
C LEU A 880 0.04 -31.38 -0.57
N VAL A 881 0.03 -32.32 0.37
CA VAL A 881 0.43 -32.08 1.76
C VAL A 881 1.90 -31.69 1.88
N GLN A 882 2.79 -32.31 1.08
CA GLN A 882 4.20 -31.92 1.04
C GLN A 882 4.39 -30.50 0.49
N LEU A 883 3.71 -30.15 -0.59
CA LEU A 883 3.75 -28.82 -1.19
C LEU A 883 3.20 -27.75 -0.25
N VAL A 884 2.08 -28.02 0.43
CA VAL A 884 1.55 -27.11 1.46
C VAL A 884 2.53 -26.97 2.62
N THR A 885 3.17 -28.06 3.07
CA THR A 885 4.19 -28.00 4.13
C THR A 885 5.35 -27.09 3.74
N GLN A 886 5.83 -27.18 2.50
CA GLN A 886 6.88 -26.32 1.98
C GLN A 886 6.44 -24.85 1.86
N MET A 887 5.28 -24.60 1.23
CA MET A 887 4.69 -23.28 1.06
C MET A 887 4.51 -22.58 2.42
N TYR A 888 3.92 -23.29 3.38
CA TYR A 888 3.66 -22.77 4.72
C TYR A 888 4.95 -22.54 5.52
N GLY A 889 5.98 -23.37 5.30
CA GLY A 889 7.33 -23.11 5.81
C GLY A 889 7.91 -21.79 5.33
N TYR A 890 7.70 -21.43 4.05
CA TYR A 890 8.08 -20.11 3.53
C TYR A 890 7.27 -18.97 4.16
N LEU A 891 5.96 -19.15 4.34
CA LEU A 891 5.11 -18.17 5.04
C LEU A 891 5.56 -17.95 6.50
N LEU A 892 5.81 -19.02 7.24
CA LEU A 892 6.30 -18.94 8.61
C LEU A 892 7.70 -18.33 8.70
N ALA A 893 8.48 -18.33 7.62
CA ALA A 893 9.77 -17.65 7.55
C ALA A 893 9.64 -16.12 7.32
N THR A 894 8.47 -15.62 6.91
CA THR A 894 8.23 -14.20 6.65
C THR A 894 7.45 -13.49 7.77
N VAL A 895 6.91 -14.20 8.76
CA VAL A 895 6.20 -13.57 9.88
C VAL A 895 7.11 -12.59 10.63
N SER A 896 6.71 -11.32 10.70
CA SER A 896 7.47 -10.28 11.40
C SER A 896 6.64 -9.16 12.04
N THR A 897 5.37 -9.01 11.66
CA THR A 897 4.43 -7.97 12.09
C THR A 897 3.07 -8.61 12.39
N PRO A 898 2.14 -7.91 13.08
CA PRO A 898 0.78 -8.40 13.28
C PRO A 898 0.07 -8.80 11.98
N GLY A 899 0.29 -8.06 10.88
CA GLY A 899 -0.36 -8.38 9.60
C GLY A 899 0.06 -9.73 9.01
N GLU A 900 1.30 -10.18 9.23
CA GLU A 900 1.69 -11.53 8.82
C GLU A 900 1.13 -12.62 9.75
N LEU A 901 0.82 -12.31 11.02
CA LEU A 901 0.02 -13.21 11.87
C LEU A 901 -1.38 -13.38 11.28
N GLY A 902 -1.98 -12.31 10.77
CA GLY A 902 -3.24 -12.35 10.04
C GLY A 902 -3.16 -13.20 8.76
N THR A 903 -2.05 -13.11 8.01
CA THR A 903 -1.86 -13.93 6.79
C THR A 903 -1.78 -15.43 7.13
N VAL A 904 -1.17 -15.78 8.26
CA VAL A 904 -1.18 -17.16 8.80
C VAL A 904 -2.60 -17.57 9.17
N ALA A 905 -3.34 -16.70 9.86
CA ALA A 905 -4.73 -16.96 10.24
C ALA A 905 -5.65 -17.15 9.02
N ASN A 906 -5.45 -16.38 7.94
CA ASN A 906 -6.16 -16.55 6.68
C ASN A 906 -5.98 -17.97 6.11
N TRP A 907 -4.76 -18.48 6.02
CA TRP A 907 -4.56 -19.87 5.58
C TRP A 907 -5.30 -20.89 6.46
N GLU A 908 -5.20 -20.71 7.77
CA GLU A 908 -5.73 -21.64 8.76
C GLU A 908 -7.26 -21.66 8.82
N GLN A 909 -7.89 -20.50 8.63
CA GLN A 909 -9.31 -20.28 8.80
C GLN A 909 -10.08 -20.22 7.47
N HIS A 910 -9.43 -19.83 6.39
CA HIS A 910 -10.06 -19.62 5.08
C HIS A 910 -9.69 -20.75 4.11
N ASN A 911 -8.40 -20.96 3.85
CA ASN A 911 -7.94 -21.78 2.73
C ASN A 911 -7.84 -23.29 3.04
N PHE A 912 -7.31 -23.68 4.21
CA PHE A 912 -7.05 -25.10 4.50
C PHE A 912 -8.27 -25.98 4.52
N SER A 913 -9.44 -25.45 4.85
CA SER A 913 -10.62 -26.27 4.98
C SER A 913 -11.14 -26.79 3.63
N ASP A 914 -11.09 -25.98 2.58
CA ASP A 914 -11.48 -26.40 1.22
C ASP A 914 -10.33 -27.10 0.48
N LEU A 915 -9.08 -26.71 0.77
CA LEU A 915 -7.90 -27.32 0.17
C LEU A 915 -7.60 -28.72 0.74
N LEU A 916 -7.73 -28.89 2.06
CA LEU A 916 -7.23 -30.07 2.77
C LEU A 916 -8.24 -30.73 3.70
N ASP A 917 -8.97 -29.92 4.47
CA ASP A 917 -10.07 -30.24 5.39
C ASP A 917 -11.06 -31.29 4.85
N ALA A 918 -12.00 -30.75 4.08
CA ALA A 918 -13.12 -31.49 3.50
C ALA A 918 -12.67 -32.57 2.50
N PRO A 919 -11.70 -32.32 1.58
CA PRO A 919 -11.22 -33.38 0.69
C PRO A 919 -10.57 -34.53 1.46
N GLY A 920 -9.86 -34.25 2.55
CA GLY A 920 -9.23 -35.26 3.39
C GLY A 920 -10.25 -36.17 4.07
N GLN A 921 -11.31 -35.59 4.63
CA GLN A 921 -12.41 -36.35 5.23
C GLN A 921 -13.11 -37.24 4.19
N GLN A 922 -13.42 -36.69 3.02
CA GLN A 922 -14.06 -37.45 1.94
C GLN A 922 -13.22 -38.65 1.48
N LEU A 923 -11.90 -38.50 1.38
CA LEU A 923 -11.01 -39.61 1.06
C LEU A 923 -11.01 -40.69 2.15
N ALA A 924 -11.00 -40.30 3.42
CA ALA A 924 -11.09 -41.25 4.54
C ALA A 924 -12.41 -42.03 4.51
N ASP A 925 -13.53 -41.35 4.24
CA ASP A 925 -14.87 -41.96 4.14
C ASP A 925 -14.94 -42.98 3.00
N TRP A 926 -14.36 -42.66 1.83
CA TRP A 926 -14.31 -43.60 0.71
C TRP A 926 -13.41 -44.81 0.98
N LEU A 927 -12.30 -44.63 1.71
CA LEU A 927 -11.41 -45.71 2.11
C LEU A 927 -12.02 -46.59 3.22
N GLY A 928 -12.79 -46.00 4.14
CA GLY A 928 -13.27 -46.66 5.36
C GLY A 928 -12.19 -46.79 6.45
N GLU A 929 -11.08 -46.05 6.34
CA GLU A 929 -9.96 -46.03 7.29
C GLU A 929 -9.33 -44.62 7.35
N PRO A 930 -8.66 -44.24 8.45
CA PRO A 930 -7.97 -42.95 8.54
C PRO A 930 -6.88 -42.78 7.48
N LEU A 931 -6.67 -41.55 7.01
CA LEU A 931 -5.56 -41.24 6.10
C LEU A 931 -4.19 -41.55 6.75
N PRO A 932 -3.21 -42.06 5.97
CA PRO A 932 -1.87 -42.28 6.48
C PRO A 932 -1.23 -40.96 6.94
N PRO A 933 -0.27 -40.98 7.89
CA PRO A 933 0.37 -39.77 8.42
C PRO A 933 0.92 -38.83 7.33
N GLN A 934 1.48 -39.38 6.24
CA GLN A 934 2.04 -38.58 5.14
C GLN A 934 0.98 -37.88 4.27
N ALA A 935 -0.30 -38.19 4.46
CA ALA A 935 -1.44 -37.57 3.78
C ALA A 935 -2.19 -36.57 4.68
N ARG A 936 -1.60 -36.19 5.82
CA ARG A 936 -2.12 -35.23 6.79
C ARG A 936 -1.04 -34.18 7.12
N LEU A 937 -1.46 -32.94 7.39
CA LEU A 937 -0.53 -31.91 7.86
C LEU A 937 -0.04 -32.22 9.28
N GLY A 938 1.24 -31.98 9.52
CA GLY A 938 1.81 -32.04 10.87
C GLY A 938 1.43 -30.82 11.71
N THR A 939 1.55 -30.94 13.02
CA THR A 939 1.28 -29.86 13.98
C THR A 939 2.56 -29.22 14.53
N ASN A 940 3.71 -29.89 14.41
CA ASN A 940 4.97 -29.44 14.97
C ASN A 940 5.71 -28.48 14.05
N TYR A 941 6.44 -27.53 14.64
CA TYR A 941 7.36 -26.67 13.90
C TYR A 941 8.59 -27.47 13.44
N ILE A 942 8.90 -27.41 12.16
CA ILE A 942 10.05 -28.10 11.54
C ILE A 942 11.04 -27.15 10.84
N GLY A 943 10.82 -25.83 10.95
CA GLY A 943 11.69 -24.81 10.35
C GLY A 943 12.88 -24.44 11.23
N THR A 944 13.74 -23.55 10.71
CA THR A 944 14.85 -22.97 11.49
C THR A 944 14.30 -22.08 12.60
N PRO A 945 14.78 -22.20 13.86
CA PRO A 945 14.33 -21.35 14.96
C PRO A 945 14.37 -19.85 14.63
N ARG A 946 13.28 -19.13 14.94
CA ARG A 946 13.15 -17.68 14.70
C ARG A 946 12.84 -16.93 15.99
N LEU A 947 13.35 -15.70 16.05
CA LEU A 947 13.04 -14.73 17.09
C LEU A 947 12.32 -13.55 16.44
N ILE A 948 11.08 -13.31 16.83
CA ILE A 948 10.18 -12.35 16.17
C ILE A 948 9.70 -11.33 17.22
N VAL A 949 9.74 -10.05 16.86
CA VAL A 949 9.19 -8.95 17.65
C VAL A 949 8.17 -8.22 16.77
N PRO A 950 6.86 -8.52 16.90
CA PRO A 950 5.84 -8.01 15.98
C PRO A 950 5.74 -6.48 15.95
N THR A 951 5.98 -5.84 17.09
CA THR A 951 5.72 -4.42 17.30
C THR A 951 6.99 -3.71 17.74
N LEU A 952 7.42 -2.69 16.99
CA LEU A 952 8.66 -1.96 17.23
C LEU A 952 8.38 -0.48 17.53
N ARG A 953 8.23 -0.15 18.81
CA ARG A 953 8.20 1.24 19.27
C ARG A 953 9.55 1.90 18.98
N SER A 954 9.57 2.95 18.17
CA SER A 954 10.79 3.74 17.91
C SER A 954 11.00 4.87 18.92
N SER A 955 9.98 5.17 19.72
CA SER A 955 10.03 6.22 20.74
C SER A 955 9.02 5.98 21.88
N TYR A 956 9.28 6.57 23.04
CA TYR A 956 8.43 6.50 24.24
C TYR A 956 8.39 7.85 24.98
N LEU A 957 7.36 8.07 25.81
CA LEU A 957 7.32 9.23 26.72
C LEU A 957 8.03 8.90 28.04
N PRO A 958 8.81 9.82 28.65
CA PRO A 958 9.45 9.59 29.94
C PRO A 958 8.49 9.03 31.00
N GLY A 959 8.86 7.93 31.63
CA GLY A 959 8.03 7.21 32.60
C GLY A 959 6.96 6.29 31.99
N GLU A 960 6.75 6.31 30.68
CA GLU A 960 5.85 5.37 29.99
C GLU A 960 6.38 3.94 30.16
N PRO A 961 5.53 2.98 30.58
CA PRO A 961 5.88 1.57 30.54
C PRO A 961 6.15 1.14 29.10
N LEU A 962 7.36 0.61 28.85
CA LEU A 962 7.71 0.00 27.58
C LEU A 962 7.73 -1.52 27.74
N GLN A 963 6.91 -2.22 26.97
CA GLN A 963 6.81 -3.67 26.96
C GLN A 963 7.04 -4.20 25.54
N LEU A 964 7.63 -5.39 25.43
CA LEU A 964 7.77 -6.10 24.16
C LEU A 964 7.08 -7.45 24.24
N LYS A 965 6.28 -7.75 23.22
CA LYS A 965 5.89 -9.12 22.85
C LYS A 965 7.01 -9.74 22.02
N VAL A 966 7.48 -10.91 22.44
CA VAL A 966 8.56 -11.64 21.78
C VAL A 966 8.09 -13.04 21.47
N ILE A 967 8.15 -13.45 20.21
CA ILE A 967 7.75 -14.78 19.77
C ILE A 967 9.01 -15.57 19.42
N VAL A 968 9.18 -16.73 20.06
CA VAL A 968 10.21 -17.72 19.76
C VAL A 968 9.53 -18.87 19.04
N LEU A 969 9.68 -18.92 17.71
CA LEU A 969 9.16 -20.00 16.88
C LEU A 969 10.24 -21.06 16.73
N ALA A 970 10.10 -22.19 17.42
CA ALA A 970 11.12 -23.25 17.46
C ALA A 970 10.49 -24.64 17.72
N SER A 971 11.24 -25.71 17.46
CA SER A 971 10.80 -27.08 17.76
C SER A 971 10.70 -27.36 19.26
N GLN A 972 11.48 -26.64 20.08
CA GLN A 972 11.51 -26.75 21.54
C GLN A 972 11.60 -25.37 22.20
N PRO A 973 11.08 -25.21 23.43
CA PRO A 973 11.25 -23.98 24.19
C PRO A 973 12.74 -23.63 24.39
N PRO A 974 13.12 -22.35 24.31
CA PRO A 974 14.49 -21.91 24.50
C PRO A 974 15.02 -22.24 25.91
N ALA A 975 16.33 -22.50 26.00
CA ALA A 975 17.01 -22.70 27.28
C ALA A 975 17.18 -21.38 28.05
N ARG A 976 17.34 -20.26 27.34
CA ARG A 976 17.48 -18.92 27.91
C ARG A 976 16.98 -17.87 26.94
N ALA A 977 16.26 -16.87 27.43
CA ALA A 977 15.76 -15.75 26.64
C ALA A 977 15.87 -14.45 27.44
N HIS A 978 16.64 -13.47 26.97
CA HIS A 978 16.91 -12.21 27.69
C HIS A 978 16.88 -11.01 26.75
N LEU A 979 16.41 -9.89 27.29
CA LEU A 979 16.63 -8.56 26.75
C LEU A 979 17.91 -7.98 27.37
N TYR A 980 18.66 -7.23 26.58
CA TYR A 980 19.86 -6.54 26.99
C TYR A 980 19.69 -5.08 26.59
N TRP A 981 19.68 -4.15 27.54
CA TRP A 981 19.49 -2.72 27.27
C TRP A 981 20.54 -1.84 27.93
N ARG A 982 20.73 -0.62 27.44
CA ARG A 982 21.53 0.44 28.08
C ARG A 982 21.11 1.83 27.57
N PRO A 983 21.49 2.93 28.23
CA PRO A 983 21.44 4.25 27.63
C PRO A 983 22.22 4.28 26.31
N LEU A 984 21.70 4.97 25.29
CA LEU A 984 22.23 4.96 23.93
C LEU A 984 23.74 5.23 23.91
N GLY A 985 24.52 4.25 23.42
CA GLY A 985 25.97 4.36 23.26
C GLY A 985 26.78 4.41 24.56
N ARG A 986 26.19 4.21 25.74
CA ARG A 986 26.87 4.40 27.04
C ARG A 986 26.70 3.20 27.96
N GLY A 987 27.79 2.81 28.63
CA GLY A 987 27.77 1.75 29.65
C GLY A 987 27.68 0.33 29.08
N ARG A 988 27.53 -0.64 30.00
CA ARG A 988 27.34 -2.06 29.69
C ARG A 988 25.85 -2.36 29.56
N PHE A 989 25.51 -3.35 28.74
CA PHE A 989 24.13 -3.83 28.63
C PHE A 989 23.68 -4.54 29.91
N ALA A 990 22.56 -4.11 30.47
CA ALA A 990 21.89 -4.74 31.59
C ALA A 990 20.91 -5.83 31.09
N PRO A 991 20.99 -7.07 31.60
CA PRO A 991 20.09 -8.14 31.23
C PRO A 991 18.73 -8.03 31.94
N VAL A 992 17.65 -8.35 31.24
CA VAL A 992 16.29 -8.51 31.78
C VAL A 992 15.72 -9.84 31.24
N PRO A 993 15.34 -10.79 32.12
CA PRO A 993 14.80 -12.07 31.66
C PRO A 993 13.44 -11.89 30.99
N LEU A 994 13.20 -12.64 29.92
CA LEU A 994 11.87 -12.71 29.31
C LEU A 994 10.96 -13.63 30.14
N ARG A 995 9.73 -13.18 30.40
CA ARG A 995 8.67 -13.97 31.02
C ARG A 995 7.95 -14.78 29.95
N HIS A 996 7.86 -16.10 30.13
CA HIS A 996 7.04 -16.95 29.27
C HIS A 996 5.55 -16.66 29.53
N VAL A 997 4.78 -16.45 28.47
CA VAL A 997 3.33 -16.22 28.55
C VAL A 997 2.60 -17.53 28.25
N ALA A 998 2.74 -18.02 27.01
CA ALA A 998 2.17 -19.29 26.57
C ALA A 998 2.82 -19.71 25.24
N ARG A 999 2.94 -21.02 25.00
CA ARG A 999 3.48 -21.59 23.76
C ARG A 999 4.82 -20.96 23.36
N GLY A 1000 4.93 -20.32 22.19
CA GLY A 1000 6.13 -19.60 21.76
C GLY A 1000 6.17 -18.12 22.17
N VAL A 1001 5.17 -17.61 22.88
CA VAL A 1001 5.05 -16.20 23.23
C VAL A 1001 5.67 -15.89 24.60
N TYR A 1002 6.50 -14.85 24.60
CA TYR A 1002 7.19 -14.29 25.75
C TYR A 1002 6.92 -12.79 25.82
N GLN A 1003 7.12 -12.21 27.00
CA GLN A 1003 7.04 -10.78 27.23
C GLN A 1003 8.21 -10.30 28.06
N VAL A 1004 8.60 -9.05 27.85
CA VAL A 1004 9.56 -8.35 28.71
C VAL A 1004 9.14 -6.90 28.88
N GLN A 1005 9.16 -6.43 30.12
CA GLN A 1005 8.97 -5.03 30.46
C GLN A 1005 10.33 -4.42 30.76
N PHE A 1006 10.60 -3.25 30.17
CA PHE A 1006 11.80 -2.50 30.49
C PHE A 1006 11.71 -1.99 31.94
N PRO A 1007 12.83 -1.98 32.68
CA PRO A 1007 12.82 -1.47 34.04
C PRO A 1007 12.60 0.06 34.03
N PRO A 1008 11.98 0.65 35.06
CA PRO A 1008 11.58 2.06 35.05
C PRO A 1008 12.73 3.04 34.75
N GLU A 1009 13.95 2.73 35.21
CA GLU A 1009 15.14 3.54 34.92
C GLU A 1009 15.51 3.58 33.43
N ALA A 1010 15.11 2.56 32.65
CA ALA A 1010 15.33 2.55 31.20
C ALA A 1010 14.48 3.62 30.50
N THR A 1011 13.28 3.88 31.00
CA THR A 1011 12.35 4.86 30.41
C THR A 1011 12.32 6.19 31.15
N ALA A 1012 13.32 6.50 31.99
CA ALA A 1012 13.36 7.73 32.79
C ALA A 1012 13.55 9.04 31.99
N GLY A 1013 13.94 8.99 30.71
CA GLY A 1013 13.98 10.16 29.81
C GLY A 1013 15.22 10.29 28.91
N GLU A 1014 16.16 9.35 28.99
CA GLU A 1014 17.32 9.25 28.09
C GLU A 1014 17.06 8.30 26.92
N ASP A 1015 17.57 8.59 25.72
CA ASP A 1015 17.48 7.62 24.62
C ASP A 1015 18.18 6.31 24.99
N LEU A 1016 17.64 5.18 24.54
CA LEU A 1016 18.15 3.85 24.88
C LEU A 1016 18.43 2.99 23.64
N GLU A 1017 19.24 1.96 23.81
CA GLU A 1017 19.40 0.88 22.84
C GLU A 1017 19.28 -0.48 23.50
N TYR A 1018 18.76 -1.46 22.76
CA TYR A 1018 18.58 -2.82 23.25
C TYR A 1018 18.72 -3.87 22.14
N TYR A 1019 18.99 -5.10 22.56
CA TYR A 1019 18.83 -6.28 21.73
C TYR A 1019 18.27 -7.44 22.56
N LEU A 1020 17.69 -8.43 21.88
CA LEU A 1020 17.28 -9.69 22.48
C LEU A 1020 18.31 -10.77 22.14
N GLU A 1021 18.61 -11.68 23.07
CA GLU A 1021 19.33 -12.92 22.78
C GLU A 1021 18.55 -14.12 23.33
N VAL A 1022 18.32 -15.10 22.47
CA VAL A 1022 17.69 -16.37 22.82
C VAL A 1022 18.67 -17.50 22.51
N ARG A 1023 18.83 -18.43 23.45
CA ARG A 1023 19.60 -19.66 23.27
C ARG A 1023 18.66 -20.84 23.16
N THR A 1024 18.71 -21.54 22.03
CA THR A 1024 17.98 -22.80 21.86
C THR A 1024 18.59 -23.90 22.74
N ARG A 1025 17.84 -24.97 23.01
CA ARG A 1025 18.38 -26.13 23.74
C ARG A 1025 19.51 -26.84 23.00
N GLU A 1026 19.53 -26.70 21.68
CA GLU A 1026 20.57 -27.21 20.77
C GLU A 1026 21.81 -26.28 20.72
N GLY A 1027 21.82 -25.18 21.48
CA GLY A 1027 22.97 -24.28 21.61
C GLY A 1027 23.04 -23.16 20.56
N GLN A 1028 22.07 -23.07 19.62
CA GLN A 1028 21.98 -21.97 18.67
C GLN A 1028 21.67 -20.65 19.39
N ARG A 1029 22.32 -19.56 18.97
CA ARG A 1029 22.05 -18.22 19.47
C ARG A 1029 21.28 -17.42 18.44
N LEU A 1030 20.09 -16.97 18.80
CA LEU A 1030 19.24 -16.08 18.02
C LEU A 1030 19.32 -14.68 18.60
N ARG A 1031 19.32 -13.66 17.74
CA ARG A 1031 19.34 -12.25 18.17
C ARG A 1031 18.34 -11.41 17.40
N PHE A 1032 17.80 -10.42 18.08
CA PHE A 1032 17.01 -9.36 17.48
C PHE A 1032 17.55 -7.98 17.92
N PRO A 1033 17.86 -7.07 16.98
CA PRO A 1033 18.00 -7.35 15.54
C PRO A 1033 19.15 -8.35 15.30
N VAL A 1034 19.15 -9.00 14.13
CA VAL A 1034 20.21 -9.98 13.77
C VAL A 1034 21.61 -9.38 13.70
N THR A 1035 21.71 -8.05 13.61
CA THR A 1035 22.96 -7.27 13.58
C THR A 1035 23.55 -7.03 14.98
N ALA A 1036 22.86 -7.44 16.05
CA ALA A 1036 23.32 -7.22 17.42
C ALA A 1036 24.55 -8.07 17.79
N PRO A 1037 25.48 -7.55 18.62
CA PRO A 1037 25.43 -6.25 19.31
C PRO A 1037 26.02 -5.08 18.50
N ALA A 1038 26.39 -5.28 17.22
CA ALA A 1038 27.07 -4.26 16.43
C ALA A 1038 26.14 -3.11 16.02
N LEU A 1039 24.89 -3.44 15.66
CA LEU A 1039 23.79 -2.50 15.52
C LEU A 1039 22.61 -3.04 16.32
N ASN A 1040 22.03 -2.21 17.17
CA ASN A 1040 20.97 -2.59 18.11
C ASN A 1040 19.69 -1.86 17.75
N GLN A 1041 18.55 -2.32 18.29
CA GLN A 1041 17.33 -1.55 18.23
C GLN A 1041 17.49 -0.31 19.12
N THR A 1042 17.05 0.85 18.63
CA THR A 1042 17.15 2.12 19.36
C THR A 1042 15.77 2.73 19.56
N VAL A 1043 15.59 3.38 20.70
CA VAL A 1043 14.32 4.01 21.09
C VAL A 1043 14.61 5.39 21.65
N VAL A 1044 13.96 6.41 21.10
CA VAL A 1044 14.17 7.81 21.48
C VAL A 1044 13.16 8.23 22.53
N ALA A 1045 13.60 8.92 23.59
CA ALA A 1045 12.66 9.49 24.55
C ALA A 1045 12.08 10.78 23.98
N GLN A 1046 10.77 10.81 23.78
CA GLN A 1046 10.04 12.00 23.35
C GLN A 1046 9.97 12.98 24.52
N PRO A 1047 10.31 14.26 24.33
CA PRO A 1047 10.09 15.26 25.37
C PRO A 1047 8.60 15.34 25.73
N ALA A 1048 8.29 15.54 27.01
CA ALA A 1048 6.91 15.81 27.42
C ALA A 1048 6.42 17.09 26.73
N SER A 1049 5.16 17.11 26.30
CA SER A 1049 4.50 18.35 25.90
C SER A 1049 4.40 19.25 27.13
N GLY A 1050 5.15 20.35 27.12
CA GLY A 1050 5.09 21.39 28.15
C GLY A 1050 3.82 22.22 28.07
#